data_AF-A0A9P1GIY2-F1
#
_entry.id   AF-A0A9P1GIY2-F1
#
_cell.length_a   1.000
_cell.length_b   1.000
_cell.length_c   1.000
_cell.angle_alpha   90.00
_cell.angle_beta   90.00
_cell.angle_gamma   90.00
#
_symmetry.space_group_name_H-M   'P 1'
#
loop_
_entity.id
_entity.type
_entity.pdbx_description
1 polymer ?
#
loop_
_entity_poly.entity_id
_entity_poly.type
_entity_poly.pdbx_seq_one_letter_code
_entity_poly.pdbx_strand_id
1 'polypeptide(L)'
;MSSNLERVNEKGEGGIRPFFGIDRPYTEEICNELRARMEGRGDTAQRKQQTFLMEQITKLTAQVPLILAKRGVAWPPSQMTTGKLFPSNPPKVKTFAELYSPAEEPTFDTQSWNVMCCCEHLNCVSRTVELGPDEVTIRTVRGLDRATITERRPYAQIDDVQKNKGCGCCVNMTAGDLLPEPLSNGTGCDDATITQIVDELKRRIDIRGNIGQMKKLEQIMAKVDDLRVLMTVLQEEMGIDTSYPPSQTVMTSLYGQHHQLPGIRPHAVTSQHFETKEYDVTNLCASACCCFTQKDTIVLEADKQISKSVNCIGDSVNSMPYAQISSVDESRCCFCLRSVNGMMPGCGCSGPLVTEVAQELQQRKTGRGDIAQLKNQENTMLNALELSVRTGTVLKKAGVPYPPSQATMTEDYGPAFKLPSNNDGYLGEEKHVGPSQQHGEKDYVVTNYCESFCICLCTLGLAGWQSVDLHLGEEEVTMKHWNFCGANQMRMPYAQLGSVDVETECCGLCFAVETDGGNISPGCGCDKDAVEAISNELQKRKVTRGNIAQVQMQENLMIEVIKMNVQLDQLAKKESVAYPPSQETMEQVFGPGAKVPQKWQAPIMAMGVPGDQTMLQVQLPADAVAGQTLQVQGPGGAIIQLQVPAGALPGQVLQVAAPLGPTVVGAPI
;
A
#
# COMPACT_ATOMS: atom_id res chain seq x y z
N MET A 1 -9.91 36.97 12.03
CA MET A 1 -10.55 36.30 10.89
C MET A 1 -10.00 34.89 10.85
N SER A 2 -10.58 33.98 11.63
CA SER A 2 -10.21 32.57 11.69
C SER A 2 -10.90 31.85 10.53
N SER A 3 -10.12 31.27 9.62
CA SER A 3 -10.64 30.43 8.55
C SER A 3 -11.10 29.10 9.14
N ASN A 4 -12.37 29.01 9.52
CA ASN A 4 -13.01 27.77 9.92
C ASN A 4 -13.42 26.98 8.65
N LEU A 5 -12.42 26.54 7.88
CA LEU A 5 -12.59 25.36 7.03
C LEU A 5 -12.66 24.17 7.99
N GLU A 6 -13.76 23.42 7.99
CA GLU A 6 -13.78 22.10 8.64
C GLU A 6 -12.60 21.30 8.06
N ARG A 7 -11.68 20.85 8.93
CA ARG A 7 -10.48 20.10 8.53
C ARG A 7 -10.95 18.83 7.80
N VAL A 8 -10.46 18.64 6.58
CA VAL A 8 -10.53 17.35 5.88
C VAL A 8 -9.48 16.47 6.56
N ASN A 9 -9.87 15.34 7.17
CA ASN A 9 -8.90 14.43 7.77
C ASN A 9 -8.06 13.72 6.68
N GLU A 10 -6.98 13.02 7.06
CA GLU A 10 -6.12 12.27 6.11
C GLU A 10 -6.89 11.22 5.29
N LYS A 11 -8.08 10.78 5.75
CA LYS A 11 -8.99 9.85 5.04
C LYS A 11 -9.92 10.55 4.02
N GLY A 12 -9.84 11.87 3.88
CA GLY A 12 -10.72 12.65 3.00
C GLY A 12 -12.13 12.87 3.58
N GLU A 13 -12.34 12.57 4.85
CA GLU A 13 -13.63 12.71 5.53
C GLU A 13 -13.70 14.07 6.21
N GLY A 14 -14.75 14.81 5.86
CA GLY A 14 -14.83 16.25 6.03
C GLY A 14 -15.12 16.87 4.68
N GLY A 15 -16.41 17.00 4.34
CA GLY A 15 -16.76 17.71 3.12
C GLY A 15 -16.29 19.15 3.24
N ILE A 16 -15.58 19.67 2.23
CA ILE A 16 -15.44 21.12 2.08
C ILE A 16 -16.85 21.64 1.86
N ARG A 17 -17.53 22.04 2.94
CA ARG A 17 -18.82 22.70 2.83
C ARG A 17 -18.52 24.10 2.32
N PRO A 18 -18.88 24.45 1.07
CA PRO A 18 -18.78 25.83 0.66
C PRO A 18 -19.66 26.63 1.61
N PHE A 19 -19.05 27.45 2.47
CA PHE A 19 -19.80 28.51 3.12
C PHE A 19 -20.45 29.36 2.02
N PHE A 20 -21.64 29.91 2.30
CA PHE A 20 -22.34 30.81 1.37
C PHE A 20 -21.36 31.85 0.81
N GLY A 21 -21.01 31.73 -0.49
CA GLY A 21 -20.09 32.63 -1.18
C GLY A 21 -18.75 32.04 -1.64
N ILE A 22 -18.42 30.77 -1.35
CA ILE A 22 -17.25 30.12 -1.97
C ILE A 22 -17.57 29.74 -3.43
N ASP A 23 -16.71 30.16 -4.35
CA ASP A 23 -16.84 29.91 -5.78
C ASP A 23 -16.79 28.40 -6.09
N ARG A 24 -17.84 27.87 -6.74
CA ARG A 24 -17.96 26.45 -7.07
C ARG A 24 -16.78 25.93 -7.91
N PRO A 25 -16.32 26.63 -8.96
CA PRO A 25 -15.07 26.33 -9.67
C PRO A 25 -13.86 26.10 -8.76
N TYR A 26 -13.67 26.93 -7.74
CA TYR A 26 -12.52 26.81 -6.83
C TYR A 26 -12.61 25.56 -5.95
N THR A 27 -13.81 25.22 -5.47
CA THR A 27 -14.02 23.97 -4.71
C THR A 27 -13.83 22.74 -5.60
N GLU A 28 -14.27 22.81 -6.87
CA GLU A 28 -14.04 21.76 -7.87
C GLU A 28 -12.54 21.61 -8.19
N GLU A 29 -11.79 22.71 -8.30
CA GLU A 29 -10.33 22.71 -8.48
C GLU A 29 -9.59 22.03 -7.32
N ILE A 30 -9.90 22.40 -6.06
CA ILE A 30 -9.32 21.76 -4.87
C ILE A 30 -9.66 20.27 -4.86
N CYS A 31 -10.92 19.90 -5.12
CA CYS A 31 -11.33 18.50 -5.19
C CYS A 31 -10.58 17.73 -6.28
N ASN A 32 -10.35 18.36 -7.44
CA ASN A 32 -9.62 17.75 -8.55
C ASN A 32 -8.13 17.59 -8.21
N GLU A 33 -7.52 18.56 -7.54
CA GLU A 33 -6.13 18.47 -7.07
C GLU A 33 -5.98 17.37 -6.02
N LEU A 34 -6.88 17.31 -5.03
CA LEU A 34 -6.87 16.26 -4.01
C LEU A 34 -7.06 14.87 -4.63
N ARG A 35 -7.99 14.71 -5.58
CA ARG A 35 -8.14 13.46 -6.33
C ARG A 35 -6.88 13.11 -7.12
N ALA A 36 -6.27 14.07 -7.82
CA ALA A 36 -5.03 13.81 -8.55
C ALA A 36 -3.88 13.38 -7.61
N ARG A 37 -3.79 13.96 -6.41
CA ARG A 37 -2.82 13.55 -5.39
C ARG A 37 -3.12 12.16 -4.84
N MET A 38 -4.39 11.84 -4.55
CA MET A 38 -4.83 10.50 -4.12
C MET A 38 -4.59 9.46 -5.22
N GLU A 39 -4.82 9.79 -6.48
CA GLU A 39 -4.55 8.92 -7.63
C GLU A 39 -3.05 8.72 -7.88
N GLY A 40 -2.22 9.70 -7.52
CA GLY A 40 -0.77 9.64 -7.69
C GLY A 40 -0.01 8.96 -6.54
N ARG A 41 -0.55 8.98 -5.32
CA ARG A 41 0.15 8.48 -4.10
C ARG A 41 -0.70 7.61 -3.16
N GLY A 42 -1.98 7.43 -3.43
CA GLY A 42 -2.86 6.55 -2.65
C GLY A 42 -2.67 5.06 -2.98
N ASP A 43 -3.46 4.22 -2.33
CA ASP A 43 -3.32 2.75 -2.39
C ASP A 43 -3.41 2.19 -3.83
N THR A 44 -4.26 2.79 -4.67
CA THR A 44 -4.38 2.42 -6.09
C THR A 44 -3.09 2.71 -6.85
N ALA A 45 -2.44 3.86 -6.58
CA ALA A 45 -1.18 4.24 -7.19
C ALA A 45 -0.06 3.29 -6.75
N GLN A 46 0.01 3.03 -5.43
CA GLN A 46 0.98 2.13 -4.83
C GLN A 46 0.86 0.72 -5.43
N ARG A 47 -0.36 0.22 -5.59
CA ARG A 47 -0.65 -1.08 -6.20
C ARG A 47 -0.25 -1.13 -7.67
N LYS A 48 -0.52 -0.07 -8.46
CA LYS A 48 -0.06 0.04 -9.85
C LYS A 48 1.48 0.06 -9.94
N GLN A 49 2.14 0.79 -9.05
CA GLN A 49 3.60 0.79 -8.95
C GLN A 49 4.15 -0.60 -8.60
N GLN A 50 3.53 -1.35 -7.68
CA GLN A 50 3.91 -2.74 -7.39
C GLN A 50 3.70 -3.66 -8.60
N THR A 51 2.62 -3.49 -9.36
CA THR A 51 2.41 -4.23 -10.63
C THR A 51 3.54 -3.95 -11.61
N PHE A 52 3.84 -2.68 -11.83
CA PHE A 52 4.94 -2.26 -12.70
C PHE A 52 6.28 -2.84 -12.23
N LEU A 53 6.59 -2.73 -10.94
CA LEU A 53 7.80 -3.32 -10.35
C LEU A 53 7.88 -4.82 -10.59
N MET A 54 6.78 -5.55 -10.37
CA MET A 54 6.72 -6.99 -10.60
C MET A 54 6.98 -7.35 -12.07
N GLU A 55 6.39 -6.60 -13.01
CA GLU A 55 6.62 -6.79 -14.45
C GLU A 55 8.09 -6.55 -14.81
N GLN A 56 8.67 -5.46 -14.32
CA GLN A 56 10.08 -5.12 -14.55
C GLN A 56 11.02 -6.19 -13.99
N ILE A 57 10.79 -6.63 -12.74
CA ILE A 57 11.59 -7.68 -12.12
C ILE A 57 11.39 -9.00 -12.85
N THR A 58 10.17 -9.31 -13.31
CA THR A 58 9.91 -10.52 -14.10
C THR A 58 10.68 -10.49 -15.42
N LYS A 59 10.74 -9.33 -16.10
CA LYS A 59 11.62 -9.13 -17.26
C LYS A 59 13.08 -9.41 -16.93
N LEU A 60 13.59 -8.84 -15.83
CA LEU A 60 14.97 -9.08 -15.40
C LEU A 60 15.24 -10.56 -15.10
N THR A 61 14.30 -11.24 -14.42
CA THR A 61 14.41 -12.68 -14.11
C THR A 61 14.36 -13.57 -15.34
N ALA A 62 13.88 -13.06 -16.48
CA ALA A 62 14.01 -13.74 -17.77
C ALA A 62 15.32 -13.40 -18.48
N GLN A 63 15.73 -12.13 -18.45
CA GLN A 63 16.88 -11.63 -19.21
C GLN A 63 18.22 -12.17 -18.70
N VAL A 64 18.43 -12.24 -17.38
CA VAL A 64 19.71 -12.74 -16.81
C VAL A 64 19.94 -14.22 -17.16
N PRO A 65 18.96 -15.14 -17.01
CA PRO A 65 19.08 -16.51 -17.50
C PRO A 65 19.43 -16.63 -18.99
N LEU A 66 18.86 -15.79 -19.85
CA LEU A 66 19.20 -15.79 -21.29
C LEU A 66 20.67 -15.43 -21.52
N ILE A 67 21.21 -14.47 -20.77
CA ILE A 67 22.63 -14.10 -20.82
C ILE A 67 23.51 -15.24 -20.32
N LEU A 68 23.14 -15.88 -19.20
CA LEU A 68 23.85 -17.04 -18.66
C LEU A 68 23.85 -18.22 -19.65
N ALA A 69 22.69 -18.53 -20.22
CA ALA A 69 22.54 -19.59 -21.22
C ALA A 69 23.37 -19.31 -22.48
N LYS A 70 23.38 -18.06 -22.96
CA LYS A 70 24.20 -17.63 -24.11
C LYS A 70 25.70 -17.82 -23.85
N ARG A 71 26.14 -17.64 -22.59
CA ARG A 71 27.52 -17.86 -22.15
C ARG A 71 27.85 -19.33 -21.85
N GLY A 72 26.87 -20.23 -21.92
CA GLY A 72 27.07 -21.65 -21.63
C GLY A 72 27.19 -21.97 -20.14
N VAL A 73 26.72 -21.08 -19.26
CA VAL A 73 26.76 -21.30 -17.81
C VAL A 73 25.71 -22.33 -17.43
N ALA A 74 26.14 -23.41 -16.78
CA ALA A 74 25.23 -24.44 -16.29
C ALA A 74 24.35 -23.90 -15.15
N TRP A 75 23.04 -24.13 -15.25
CA TRP A 75 22.07 -23.76 -14.22
C TRP A 75 21.10 -24.90 -13.90
N PRO A 76 20.81 -25.19 -12.62
CA PRO A 76 21.37 -24.59 -11.41
C PRO A 76 22.90 -24.76 -11.28
N PRO A 77 23.61 -23.86 -10.57
CA PRO A 77 25.03 -24.00 -10.32
C PRO A 77 25.29 -25.24 -9.45
N SER A 78 26.48 -25.82 -9.59
CA SER A 78 26.86 -27.00 -8.79
C SER A 78 26.86 -26.68 -7.28
N GLN A 79 26.64 -27.68 -6.42
CA GLN A 79 26.72 -27.49 -4.96
C GLN A 79 28.09 -26.91 -4.53
N MET A 80 29.17 -27.28 -5.22
CA MET A 80 30.50 -26.72 -4.98
C MET A 80 30.56 -25.22 -5.31
N THR A 81 30.00 -24.82 -6.45
CA THR A 81 29.89 -23.40 -6.85
C THR A 81 29.03 -22.63 -5.84
N THR A 82 27.87 -23.18 -5.47
CA THR A 82 26.98 -22.54 -4.48
C THR A 82 27.65 -22.40 -3.12
N GLY A 83 28.33 -23.43 -2.62
CA GLY A 83 29.07 -23.38 -1.36
C GLY A 83 30.24 -22.42 -1.37
N LYS A 84 30.91 -22.25 -2.53
CA LYS A 84 31.97 -21.26 -2.73
C LYS A 84 31.42 -19.83 -2.68
N LEU A 85 30.31 -19.58 -3.39
CA LEU A 85 29.72 -18.24 -3.51
C LEU A 85 28.95 -17.81 -2.26
N PHE A 86 28.39 -18.75 -1.52
CA PHE A 86 27.52 -18.49 -0.38
C PHE A 86 27.92 -19.35 0.84
N PRO A 87 29.10 -19.12 1.43
CA PRO A 87 29.67 -20.00 2.45
C PRO A 87 28.88 -20.02 3.77
N SER A 88 28.25 -18.91 4.15
CA SER A 88 27.56 -18.79 5.43
C SER A 88 26.10 -19.25 5.39
N ASN A 89 25.41 -19.05 4.27
CA ASN A 89 23.99 -19.36 4.14
C ASN A 89 23.65 -19.61 2.65
N PRO A 90 23.81 -20.84 2.14
CA PRO A 90 23.56 -21.13 0.73
C PRO A 90 22.07 -20.98 0.41
N PRO A 91 21.70 -20.13 -0.57
CA PRO A 91 20.31 -19.92 -0.94
C PRO A 91 19.74 -21.18 -1.60
N LYS A 92 18.42 -21.37 -1.49
CA LYS A 92 17.71 -22.39 -2.26
C LYS A 92 17.69 -21.96 -3.73
N VAL A 93 18.53 -22.59 -4.56
CA VAL A 93 18.60 -22.24 -5.98
C VAL A 93 17.44 -22.87 -6.74
N LYS A 94 16.65 -22.02 -7.41
CA LYS A 94 15.53 -22.40 -8.29
C LYS A 94 16.03 -22.69 -9.70
N THR A 95 15.39 -23.61 -10.40
CA THR A 95 15.57 -23.82 -11.85
C THR A 95 15.10 -22.60 -12.64
N PHE A 96 15.52 -22.46 -13.91
CA PHE A 96 15.03 -21.37 -14.76
C PHE A 96 13.50 -21.41 -14.90
N ALA A 97 12.89 -22.58 -15.03
CA ALA A 97 11.44 -22.76 -15.06
C ALA A 97 10.74 -22.20 -13.81
N GLU A 98 11.30 -22.45 -12.62
CA GLU A 98 10.75 -21.95 -11.36
C GLU A 98 10.96 -20.44 -11.16
N LEU A 99 12.06 -19.88 -11.71
CA LEU A 99 12.34 -18.44 -11.68
C LEU A 99 11.36 -17.65 -12.56
N TYR A 100 11.06 -18.19 -13.74
CA TYR A 100 10.17 -17.59 -14.71
C TYR A 100 8.75 -18.17 -14.61
N SER A 101 8.08 -17.82 -13.51
CA SER A 101 6.63 -17.98 -13.39
C SER A 101 5.97 -16.60 -13.41
N PRO A 102 5.44 -16.15 -14.56
CA PRO A 102 4.60 -14.96 -14.59
C PRO A 102 3.28 -15.33 -13.89
N ALA A 103 3.13 -14.88 -12.65
CA ALA A 103 1.86 -14.96 -11.98
C ALA A 103 0.89 -14.02 -12.72
N GLU A 104 -0.08 -14.58 -13.42
CA GLU A 104 -1.18 -13.80 -13.98
C GLU A 104 -2.04 -13.33 -12.80
N GLU A 105 -1.95 -12.04 -12.48
CA GLU A 105 -2.82 -11.45 -11.49
C GLU A 105 -4.27 -11.55 -12.01
N PRO A 106 -5.21 -12.07 -11.22
CA PRO A 106 -6.59 -12.19 -11.67
C PRO A 106 -7.12 -10.83 -12.13
N THR A 107 -7.64 -10.78 -13.35
CA THR A 107 -8.36 -9.61 -13.84
C THR A 107 -9.81 -9.66 -13.33
N PHE A 108 -10.36 -8.49 -13.06
CA PHE A 108 -11.72 -8.35 -12.54
C PHE A 108 -12.50 -7.44 -13.47
N ASP A 109 -13.61 -7.96 -14.00
CA ASP A 109 -14.55 -7.16 -14.74
C ASP A 109 -15.38 -6.28 -13.78
N THR A 110 -15.88 -5.17 -14.29
CA THR A 110 -16.78 -4.30 -13.52
C THR A 110 -18.15 -4.97 -13.40
N GLN A 111 -18.63 -5.12 -12.16
CA GLN A 111 -19.94 -5.69 -11.86
C GLN A 111 -20.76 -4.67 -11.08
N SER A 112 -22.06 -4.55 -11.37
CA SER A 112 -22.93 -3.54 -10.76
C SER A 112 -24.24 -4.16 -10.30
N TRP A 113 -24.67 -3.77 -9.10
CA TRP A 113 -25.92 -4.22 -8.47
C TRP A 113 -26.71 -3.02 -7.97
N ASN A 114 -28.03 -3.07 -8.20
CA ASN A 114 -28.97 -2.16 -7.56
C ASN A 114 -29.32 -2.73 -6.18
N VAL A 115 -29.02 -1.99 -5.11
CA VAL A 115 -29.16 -2.43 -3.72
C VAL A 115 -30.15 -1.54 -2.96
N MET A 116 -31.24 -1.13 -3.62
CA MET A 116 -32.29 -0.31 -3.00
C MET A 116 -33.02 -1.07 -1.88
N CYS A 117 -33.10 -0.47 -0.69
CA CYS A 117 -33.98 -0.97 0.36
C CYS A 117 -35.45 -0.59 0.07
N CYS A 118 -36.41 -1.44 0.43
CA CYS A 118 -37.83 -1.15 0.21
C CYS A 118 -38.32 0.14 0.88
N CYS A 119 -37.79 0.47 2.06
CA CYS A 119 -38.11 1.70 2.77
C CYS A 119 -37.55 2.95 2.05
N GLU A 120 -36.46 2.79 1.29
CA GLU A 120 -35.86 3.88 0.52
C GLU A 120 -36.65 4.24 -0.72
N HIS A 121 -37.44 3.29 -1.24
CA HIS A 121 -38.34 3.53 -2.36
C HIS A 121 -39.37 4.63 -2.05
N LEU A 122 -39.83 4.69 -0.79
CA LEU A 122 -40.73 5.74 -0.30
C LEU A 122 -40.06 7.11 -0.18
N ASN A 123 -38.73 7.14 -0.07
CA ASN A 123 -37.92 8.35 0.07
C ASN A 123 -37.27 8.80 -1.26
N CYS A 124 -37.62 8.15 -2.38
CA CYS A 124 -36.97 8.38 -3.68
C CYS A 124 -35.44 8.29 -3.61
N VAL A 125 -34.90 7.33 -2.85
CA VAL A 125 -33.45 7.08 -2.78
C VAL A 125 -33.13 5.81 -3.56
N SER A 126 -32.15 5.89 -4.46
CA SER A 126 -31.59 4.71 -5.13
C SER A 126 -30.12 4.53 -4.80
N ARG A 127 -29.70 3.27 -4.59
CA ARG A 127 -28.30 2.90 -4.33
C ARG A 127 -27.82 1.87 -5.33
N THR A 128 -26.64 2.10 -5.87
CA THR A 128 -25.97 1.16 -6.77
C THR A 128 -24.57 0.89 -6.25
N VAL A 129 -24.22 -0.38 -6.10
CA VAL A 129 -22.86 -0.82 -5.80
C VAL A 129 -22.23 -1.27 -7.10
N GLU A 130 -21.10 -0.68 -7.44
CA GLU A 130 -20.29 -1.04 -8.60
C GLU A 130 -18.91 -1.50 -8.11
N LEU A 131 -18.61 -2.78 -8.32
CA LEU A 131 -17.30 -3.36 -8.03
C LEU A 131 -16.45 -3.24 -9.30
N GLY A 132 -15.58 -2.22 -9.35
CA GLY A 132 -14.59 -2.03 -10.41
C GLY A 132 -13.32 -2.86 -10.18
N PRO A 133 -12.34 -2.85 -11.11
CA PRO A 133 -11.15 -3.69 -11.01
C PRO A 133 -10.24 -3.38 -9.81
N ASP A 134 -10.22 -2.12 -9.36
CA ASP A 134 -9.32 -1.61 -8.31
C ASP A 134 -10.06 -0.96 -7.12
N GLU A 135 -11.31 -0.56 -7.31
CA GLU A 135 -12.11 0.12 -6.29
C GLU A 135 -13.58 -0.29 -6.34
N VAL A 136 -14.26 -0.11 -5.21
CA VAL A 136 -15.72 -0.15 -5.12
C VAL A 136 -16.27 1.26 -5.21
N THR A 137 -17.32 1.43 -6.00
CA THR A 137 -18.08 2.67 -6.12
C THR A 137 -19.49 2.45 -5.60
N ILE A 138 -19.94 3.28 -4.65
CA ILE A 138 -21.32 3.32 -4.20
C ILE A 138 -21.93 4.62 -4.68
N ARG A 139 -22.99 4.49 -5.47
CA ARG A 139 -23.73 5.63 -6.00
C ARG A 139 -25.09 5.71 -5.32
N THR A 140 -25.30 6.77 -4.57
CA THR A 140 -26.56 7.07 -3.89
C THR A 140 -27.23 8.27 -4.56
N VAL A 141 -28.37 8.06 -5.20
CA VAL A 141 -29.19 9.14 -5.77
C VAL A 141 -30.32 9.43 -4.79
N ARG A 142 -30.49 10.69 -4.37
CA ARG A 142 -31.57 11.13 -3.47
C ARG A 142 -32.53 12.09 -4.19
N GLY A 143 -33.83 11.81 -4.10
CA GLY A 143 -34.91 12.61 -4.71
C GLY A 143 -35.10 12.33 -6.21
N LEU A 144 -35.90 13.18 -6.88
CA LEU A 144 -36.06 13.20 -8.34
C LEU A 144 -34.76 13.69 -9.04
N ASP A 145 -33.68 12.92 -8.91
CA ASP A 145 -32.35 13.13 -9.49
C ASP A 145 -31.61 14.42 -9.07
N ARG A 146 -31.96 15.02 -7.91
CA ARG A 146 -31.40 16.32 -7.51
C ARG A 146 -30.04 16.23 -6.81
N ALA A 147 -29.70 15.11 -6.20
CA ALA A 147 -28.40 14.90 -5.55
C ALA A 147 -27.90 13.48 -5.81
N THR A 148 -26.71 13.37 -6.42
CA THR A 148 -25.97 12.11 -6.54
C THR A 148 -24.74 12.20 -5.64
N ILE A 149 -24.64 11.29 -4.69
CA ILE A 149 -23.44 11.08 -3.87
C ILE A 149 -22.74 9.85 -4.45
N THR A 150 -21.48 10.01 -4.86
CA THR A 150 -20.66 8.91 -5.35
C THR A 150 -19.49 8.75 -4.40
N GLU A 151 -19.46 7.64 -3.69
CA GLU A 151 -18.37 7.26 -2.80
C GLU A 151 -17.53 6.21 -3.51
N ARG A 152 -16.21 6.40 -3.52
CA ARG A 152 -15.25 5.46 -4.11
C ARG A 152 -14.24 5.08 -3.06
N ARG A 153 -13.96 3.79 -2.89
CA ARG A 153 -12.90 3.32 -2.00
C ARG A 153 -12.08 2.22 -2.69
N PRO A 154 -10.74 2.31 -2.66
CA PRO A 154 -9.88 1.20 -3.02
C PRO A 154 -10.14 -0.02 -2.13
N TYR A 155 -9.98 -1.23 -2.66
CA TYR A 155 -10.15 -2.46 -1.86
C TYR A 155 -9.19 -2.56 -0.67
N ALA A 156 -8.07 -1.83 -0.68
CA ALA A 156 -7.11 -1.75 0.42
C ALA A 156 -7.64 -0.96 1.65
N GLN A 157 -8.68 -0.15 1.47
CA GLN A 157 -9.30 0.65 2.54
C GLN A 157 -10.54 -0.01 3.14
N ILE A 158 -10.88 -1.23 2.70
CA ILE A 158 -12.03 -1.97 3.22
C ILE A 158 -11.50 -3.03 4.18
N ASP A 159 -11.70 -2.79 5.46
CA ASP A 159 -11.16 -3.66 6.52
C ASP A 159 -11.83 -5.03 6.50
N ASP A 160 -13.16 -5.04 6.44
CA ASP A 160 -13.95 -6.25 6.43
C ASP A 160 -15.28 -6.06 5.71
N VAL A 161 -15.88 -7.17 5.29
CA VAL A 161 -17.22 -7.21 4.70
C VAL A 161 -18.03 -8.28 5.40
N GLN A 162 -19.09 -7.87 6.05
CA GLN A 162 -19.94 -8.77 6.82
C GLN A 162 -21.32 -8.82 6.23
N LYS A 163 -21.86 -10.04 6.19
CA LYS A 163 -23.26 -10.30 5.91
C LYS A 163 -23.95 -10.41 7.27
N ASN A 164 -24.89 -9.53 7.56
CA ASN A 164 -25.65 -9.57 8.81
C ASN A 164 -27.10 -9.91 8.54
N LYS A 165 -27.67 -10.74 9.42
CA LYS A 165 -29.10 -10.98 9.45
C LYS A 165 -29.76 -9.86 10.26
N GLY A 166 -30.54 -9.02 9.58
CA GLY A 166 -31.32 -7.95 10.20
C GLY A 166 -32.62 -8.47 10.82
N CYS A 167 -33.64 -7.61 10.91
CA CYS A 167 -34.94 -8.00 11.46
C CYS A 167 -35.70 -8.95 10.51
N GLY A 168 -36.02 -10.15 10.99
CA GLY A 168 -36.84 -11.13 10.27
C GLY A 168 -36.12 -11.79 9.10
N CYS A 169 -36.62 -11.55 7.88
CA CYS A 169 -36.05 -12.08 6.63
C CYS A 169 -34.95 -11.20 6.04
N CYS A 170 -34.77 -9.97 6.55
CA CYS A 170 -33.86 -9.00 5.97
C CYS A 170 -32.40 -9.43 6.14
N VAL A 171 -31.67 -9.44 5.05
CA VAL A 171 -30.21 -9.59 5.05
C VAL A 171 -29.62 -8.26 4.59
N ASN A 172 -28.61 -7.81 5.30
CA ASN A 172 -27.85 -6.63 4.94
C ASN A 172 -26.36 -6.96 4.94
N MET A 173 -25.57 -6.07 4.35
CA MET A 173 -24.12 -6.13 4.44
C MET A 173 -23.55 -4.83 5.00
N THR A 174 -22.48 -4.97 5.77
CA THR A 174 -21.65 -3.87 6.28
C THR A 174 -20.24 -4.03 5.75
N ALA A 175 -19.54 -2.92 5.49
CA ALA A 175 -18.19 -2.93 4.94
C ALA A 175 -17.30 -1.87 5.61
N GLY A 176 -17.19 -1.92 6.95
CA GLY A 176 -16.50 -0.88 7.72
C GLY A 176 -17.01 0.54 7.42
N ASP A 177 -16.08 1.50 7.32
CA ASP A 177 -16.37 2.91 7.04
C ASP A 177 -16.92 3.18 5.62
N LEU A 178 -16.79 2.23 4.69
CA LEU A 178 -17.38 2.36 3.35
C LEU A 178 -18.91 2.38 3.41
N LEU A 179 -19.49 1.67 4.38
CA LEU A 179 -20.94 1.53 4.54
C LEU A 179 -21.34 1.91 5.96
N PRO A 180 -21.41 3.23 6.26
CA PRO A 180 -21.91 3.68 7.56
C PRO A 180 -23.35 3.22 7.78
N GLU A 181 -24.11 3.06 6.69
CA GLU A 181 -25.42 2.44 6.69
C GLU A 181 -25.36 1.07 6.00
N PRO A 182 -25.89 0.00 6.64
CA PRO A 182 -25.92 -1.33 6.03
C PRO A 182 -26.67 -1.32 4.69
N LEU A 183 -26.10 -1.96 3.67
CA LEU A 183 -26.79 -2.14 2.39
C LEU A 183 -27.72 -3.34 2.45
N SER A 184 -28.97 -3.16 2.03
CA SER A 184 -29.96 -4.24 1.94
C SER A 184 -30.68 -4.18 0.60
N ASN A 185 -30.93 -5.33 -0.02
CA ASN A 185 -31.57 -5.40 -1.32
C ASN A 185 -33.08 -5.71 -1.20
N GLY A 186 -33.92 -4.80 -1.71
CA GLY A 186 -35.35 -4.96 -1.95
C GLY A 186 -36.23 -4.97 -0.69
N THR A 187 -37.42 -5.59 -0.82
CA THR A 187 -38.36 -5.89 0.29
C THR A 187 -37.86 -7.05 1.17
N GLY A 188 -36.56 -7.08 1.45
CA GLY A 188 -35.97 -7.83 2.55
C GLY A 188 -35.73 -9.32 2.34
N CYS A 189 -35.48 -9.85 1.14
CA CYS A 189 -35.29 -11.29 0.94
C CYS A 189 -34.26 -11.73 -0.12
N ASP A 190 -33.58 -10.85 -0.85
CA ASP A 190 -32.61 -11.31 -1.86
C ASP A 190 -31.24 -11.64 -1.23
N ASP A 191 -31.26 -12.66 -0.38
CA ASP A 191 -30.09 -13.22 0.28
C ASP A 191 -29.02 -13.64 -0.74
N ALA A 192 -29.44 -14.14 -1.90
CA ALA A 192 -28.53 -14.59 -2.95
C ALA A 192 -27.72 -13.42 -3.52
N THR A 193 -28.36 -12.30 -3.84
CA THR A 193 -27.64 -11.12 -4.36
C THR A 193 -26.70 -10.52 -3.32
N ILE A 194 -27.13 -10.36 -2.06
CA ILE A 194 -26.23 -9.84 -1.00
C ILE A 194 -25.06 -10.80 -0.77
N THR A 195 -25.31 -12.11 -0.77
CA THR A 195 -24.23 -13.12 -0.66
C THR A 195 -23.25 -13.01 -1.82
N GLN A 196 -23.74 -12.87 -3.06
CA GLN A 196 -22.90 -12.69 -4.23
C GLN A 196 -22.02 -11.43 -4.13
N ILE A 197 -22.59 -10.30 -3.70
CA ILE A 197 -21.83 -9.05 -3.53
C ILE A 197 -20.77 -9.22 -2.44
N VAL A 198 -21.12 -9.80 -1.29
CA VAL A 198 -20.19 -10.03 -0.18
C VAL A 198 -19.05 -10.98 -0.60
N ASP A 199 -19.36 -12.09 -1.28
CA ASP A 199 -18.36 -13.06 -1.72
C ASP A 199 -17.41 -12.47 -2.77
N GLU A 200 -17.94 -11.73 -3.76
CA GLU A 200 -17.12 -11.09 -4.78
C GLU A 200 -16.27 -9.95 -4.18
N LEU A 201 -16.81 -9.18 -3.24
CA LEU A 201 -16.08 -8.12 -2.56
C LEU A 201 -14.95 -8.70 -1.68
N LYS A 202 -15.21 -9.77 -0.92
CA LYS A 202 -14.18 -10.50 -0.15
C LYS A 202 -13.08 -11.03 -1.07
N ARG A 203 -13.45 -11.66 -2.19
CA ARG A 203 -12.49 -12.15 -3.19
C ARG A 203 -11.59 -11.03 -3.72
N ARG A 204 -12.16 -9.84 -3.98
CA ARG A 204 -11.40 -8.65 -4.41
C ARG A 204 -10.53 -8.09 -3.30
N ILE A 205 -10.99 -8.04 -2.05
CA ILE A 205 -10.18 -7.58 -0.91
C ILE A 205 -9.01 -8.53 -0.65
N ASP A 206 -9.22 -9.85 -0.72
CA ASP A 206 -8.12 -10.82 -0.52
C ASP A 206 -7.02 -10.69 -1.58
N ILE A 207 -7.37 -10.36 -2.83
CA ILE A 207 -6.41 -10.25 -3.95
C ILE A 207 -5.87 -8.83 -4.12
N ARG A 208 -6.68 -7.80 -3.92
CA ARG A 208 -6.38 -6.39 -4.22
C ARG A 208 -6.24 -5.51 -2.97
N GLY A 209 -6.71 -5.97 -1.82
CA GLY A 209 -6.56 -5.28 -0.54
C GLY A 209 -5.19 -5.51 0.11
N ASN A 210 -5.06 -5.17 1.39
CA ASN A 210 -3.75 -5.13 2.08
C ASN A 210 -3.02 -6.48 2.08
N ILE A 211 -3.73 -7.59 2.28
CA ILE A 211 -3.13 -8.94 2.22
C ILE A 211 -2.57 -9.23 0.82
N GLY A 212 -3.30 -8.86 -0.23
CA GLY A 212 -2.85 -9.02 -1.61
C GLY A 212 -1.61 -8.19 -1.91
N GLN A 213 -1.57 -6.94 -1.46
CA GLN A 213 -0.39 -6.08 -1.60
C GLN A 213 0.82 -6.62 -0.83
N MET A 214 0.63 -7.10 0.39
CA MET A 214 1.69 -7.74 1.17
C MET A 214 2.26 -8.96 0.45
N LYS A 215 1.41 -9.87 -0.05
CA LYS A 215 1.84 -11.06 -0.80
C LYS A 215 2.58 -10.68 -2.08
N LYS A 216 2.14 -9.63 -2.76
CA LYS A 216 2.81 -9.11 -3.96
C LYS A 216 4.18 -8.54 -3.64
N LEU A 217 4.30 -7.80 -2.54
CA LEU A 217 5.58 -7.32 -2.05
C LEU A 217 6.51 -8.49 -1.71
N GLU A 218 6.05 -9.51 -0.96
CA GLU A 218 6.83 -10.72 -0.65
C GLU A 218 7.35 -11.42 -1.93
N GLN A 219 6.51 -11.50 -2.98
CA GLN A 219 6.93 -12.02 -4.28
C GLN A 219 8.00 -11.15 -4.97
N ILE A 220 7.88 -9.83 -4.87
CA ILE A 220 8.90 -8.88 -5.36
C ILE A 220 10.22 -9.16 -4.64
N MET A 221 10.21 -9.28 -3.31
CA MET A 221 11.43 -9.57 -2.55
C MET A 221 12.06 -10.89 -2.97
N ALA A 222 11.26 -11.95 -3.07
CA ALA A 222 11.74 -13.27 -3.45
C ALA A 222 12.41 -13.26 -4.82
N LYS A 223 11.83 -12.54 -5.80
CA LYS A 223 12.43 -12.39 -7.13
C LYS A 223 13.68 -11.52 -7.13
N VAL A 224 13.74 -10.48 -6.30
CA VAL A 224 14.96 -9.67 -6.13
C VAL A 224 16.08 -10.49 -5.51
N ASP A 225 15.79 -11.33 -4.50
CA ASP A 225 16.78 -12.26 -3.95
C ASP A 225 17.23 -13.31 -4.99
N ASP A 226 16.30 -13.84 -5.80
CA ASP A 226 16.63 -14.75 -6.91
C ASP A 226 17.58 -14.08 -7.94
N LEU A 227 17.29 -12.83 -8.32
CA LEU A 227 18.15 -12.02 -9.19
C LEU A 227 19.54 -11.84 -8.58
N ARG A 228 19.64 -11.66 -7.27
CA ARG A 228 20.92 -11.50 -6.58
C ARG A 228 21.78 -12.74 -6.73
N VAL A 229 21.18 -13.92 -6.60
CA VAL A 229 21.88 -15.20 -6.82
C VAL A 229 22.35 -15.29 -8.27
N LEU A 230 21.47 -15.01 -9.24
CA LEU A 230 21.80 -15.02 -10.67
C LEU A 230 22.96 -14.08 -11.02
N MET A 231 22.92 -12.84 -10.51
CA MET A 231 23.96 -11.84 -10.74
C MET A 231 25.29 -12.22 -10.09
N THR A 232 25.26 -12.86 -8.92
CA THR A 232 26.49 -13.34 -8.26
C THR A 232 27.16 -14.44 -9.08
N VAL A 233 26.38 -15.38 -9.64
CA VAL A 233 26.89 -16.42 -10.53
C VAL A 233 27.43 -15.83 -11.83
N LEU A 234 26.75 -14.83 -12.41
CA LEU A 234 27.24 -14.13 -13.59
C LEU A 234 28.57 -13.40 -13.34
N GLN A 235 28.73 -12.76 -12.18
CA GLN A 235 29.99 -12.12 -11.79
C GLN A 235 31.14 -13.13 -11.67
N GLU A 236 30.90 -14.27 -11.02
CA GLU A 236 31.88 -15.36 -10.90
C GLU A 236 32.32 -15.86 -12.27
N GLU A 237 31.37 -16.11 -13.18
CA GLU A 237 31.67 -16.54 -14.56
C GLU A 237 32.53 -15.50 -15.31
N MET A 238 32.34 -14.22 -15.02
CA MET A 238 33.12 -13.13 -15.62
C MET A 238 34.45 -12.87 -14.91
N GLY A 239 34.78 -13.63 -13.86
CA GLY A 239 35.96 -13.42 -13.02
C GLY A 239 35.94 -12.07 -12.31
N ILE A 240 34.76 -11.61 -11.91
CA ILE A 240 34.55 -10.38 -11.12
C ILE A 240 34.48 -10.77 -9.64
N ASP A 241 35.06 -9.93 -8.78
CA ASP A 241 34.93 -10.11 -7.33
C ASP A 241 33.44 -10.10 -6.92
N THR A 242 33.01 -11.18 -6.27
CA THR A 242 31.63 -11.38 -5.83
C THR A 242 31.35 -10.78 -4.44
N SER A 243 32.38 -10.22 -3.79
CA SER A 243 32.25 -9.55 -2.50
C SER A 243 31.31 -8.35 -2.55
N TYR A 244 30.53 -8.17 -1.49
CA TYR A 244 29.69 -6.99 -1.30
C TYR A 244 29.83 -6.47 0.16
N PRO A 245 30.02 -5.15 0.36
CA PRO A 245 30.21 -4.12 -0.68
C PRO A 245 31.51 -4.32 -1.48
N PRO A 246 31.59 -3.83 -2.73
CA PRO A 246 32.82 -3.91 -3.50
C PRO A 246 33.93 -3.08 -2.85
N SER A 247 35.20 -3.35 -3.21
CA SER A 247 36.31 -2.51 -2.76
C SER A 247 36.11 -1.03 -3.10
N GLN A 248 36.64 -0.12 -2.26
CA GLN A 248 36.54 1.32 -2.48
C GLN A 248 37.10 1.74 -3.86
N THR A 249 38.11 1.02 -4.37
CA THR A 249 38.64 1.21 -5.72
C THR A 249 37.59 0.93 -6.79
N VAL A 250 36.86 -0.18 -6.66
CA VAL A 250 35.75 -0.51 -7.57
C VAL A 250 34.64 0.53 -7.47
N MET A 251 34.23 0.90 -6.24
CA MET A 251 33.21 1.93 -6.01
C MET A 251 33.58 3.29 -6.60
N THR A 252 34.78 3.78 -6.31
CA THR A 252 35.30 5.05 -6.85
C THR A 252 35.34 5.02 -8.38
N SER A 253 35.59 3.85 -8.95
CA SER A 253 35.67 3.67 -10.39
C SER A 253 34.33 3.51 -11.10
N LEU A 254 33.24 3.26 -10.36
CA LEU A 254 31.87 3.19 -10.87
C LEU A 254 31.14 4.52 -10.68
N TYR A 255 31.33 5.14 -9.50
CA TYR A 255 30.51 6.27 -9.05
C TYR A 255 31.33 7.55 -8.77
N GLY A 256 32.66 7.49 -8.75
CA GLY A 256 33.50 8.63 -8.37
C GLY A 256 33.78 8.71 -6.86
N GLN A 257 34.46 9.78 -6.42
CA GLN A 257 34.84 9.97 -5.02
C GLN A 257 33.59 10.23 -4.14
N HIS A 258 33.55 9.70 -2.91
CA HIS A 258 32.55 9.92 -1.84
C HIS A 258 31.29 9.02 -1.75
N HIS A 259 31.22 7.88 -2.44
CA HIS A 259 30.08 6.98 -2.29
C HIS A 259 30.30 5.99 -1.12
N GLN A 260 29.40 6.03 -0.14
CA GLN A 260 29.31 5.03 0.93
C GLN A 260 28.04 4.22 0.73
N LEU A 261 28.19 2.94 0.40
CA LEU A 261 27.05 2.04 0.40
C LEU A 261 26.60 1.78 1.84
N PRO A 262 25.29 1.70 2.10
CA PRO A 262 24.80 1.27 3.40
C PRO A 262 25.44 -0.06 3.78
N GLY A 263 25.82 -0.16 5.05
CA GLY A 263 26.32 -1.40 5.65
C GLY A 263 25.27 -2.52 5.60
N ILE A 264 25.68 -3.70 6.04
CA ILE A 264 24.95 -4.98 6.07
C ILE A 264 23.44 -4.83 6.33
N ARG A 265 22.65 -5.73 5.71
CA ARG A 265 21.19 -5.89 5.90
C ARG A 265 20.79 -5.73 7.38
N PRO A 266 20.00 -4.69 7.74
CA PRO A 266 19.60 -4.48 9.14
C PRO A 266 18.68 -5.59 9.64
N HIS A 267 17.90 -6.23 8.76
CA HIS A 267 16.92 -7.26 9.15
C HIS A 267 17.23 -8.59 8.47
N ALA A 268 17.81 -9.55 9.21
CA ALA A 268 18.18 -10.85 8.65
C ALA A 268 16.97 -11.78 8.38
N VAL A 269 15.83 -11.52 9.00
CA VAL A 269 14.65 -12.40 8.97
C VAL A 269 13.51 -11.70 8.25
N THR A 270 13.02 -12.31 7.18
CA THR A 270 11.82 -11.90 6.44
C THR A 270 10.56 -12.07 7.29
N SER A 271 9.41 -11.63 6.77
CA SER A 271 8.07 -11.95 7.29
C SER A 271 8.01 -13.36 7.89
N GLN A 272 7.63 -13.46 9.16
CA GLN A 272 7.60 -14.73 9.88
C GLN A 272 6.39 -15.56 9.45
N HIS A 273 6.51 -16.89 9.45
CA HIS A 273 5.36 -17.76 9.26
C HIS A 273 4.72 -18.08 10.60
N PHE A 274 3.39 -17.98 10.67
CA PHE A 274 2.62 -18.28 11.88
C PHE A 274 1.59 -19.36 11.58
N GLU A 275 1.50 -20.35 12.46
CA GLU A 275 0.47 -21.40 12.41
C GLU A 275 -0.91 -20.83 12.76
N THR A 276 -2.00 -21.45 12.29
CA THR A 276 -3.33 -21.02 12.71
C THR A 276 -3.60 -21.44 14.16
N LYS A 277 -4.01 -20.50 15.02
CA LYS A 277 -4.42 -20.77 16.40
C LYS A 277 -5.85 -20.27 16.62
N GLU A 278 -6.63 -21.01 17.40
CA GLU A 278 -8.00 -20.62 17.79
C GLU A 278 -8.07 -20.50 19.30
N TYR A 279 -8.65 -19.40 19.77
CA TYR A 279 -8.89 -19.15 21.20
C TYR A 279 -10.37 -18.92 21.45
N ASP A 280 -10.86 -19.47 22.57
CA ASP A 280 -12.17 -19.12 23.12
C ASP A 280 -12.01 -17.86 23.97
N VAL A 281 -12.59 -16.76 23.49
CA VAL A 281 -12.57 -15.45 24.14
C VAL A 281 -13.93 -15.04 24.68
N THR A 282 -14.82 -16.02 24.88
CA THR A 282 -16.18 -15.79 25.37
C THR A 282 -16.17 -15.03 26.69
N ASN A 283 -16.84 -13.88 26.71
CA ASN A 283 -17.07 -13.12 27.93
C ASN A 283 -18.25 -13.73 28.72
N LEU A 284 -17.94 -14.56 29.72
CA LEU A 284 -18.94 -15.22 30.56
C LEU A 284 -19.78 -14.23 31.37
N CYS A 285 -19.22 -13.06 31.73
CA CYS A 285 -19.98 -12.02 32.43
C CYS A 285 -21.06 -11.42 31.52
N ALA A 286 -20.72 -11.12 30.26
CA ALA A 286 -21.70 -10.67 29.27
C ALA A 286 -22.69 -11.79 28.88
N SER A 287 -22.18 -13.01 28.73
CA SER A 287 -22.98 -14.19 28.37
C SER A 287 -24.06 -14.49 29.41
N ALA A 288 -23.81 -14.25 30.71
CA ALA A 288 -24.83 -14.38 31.75
C ALA A 288 -26.05 -13.46 31.54
N CYS A 289 -25.86 -12.29 30.94
CA CYS A 289 -26.95 -11.38 30.56
C CYS A 289 -27.67 -11.81 29.27
N CYS A 290 -27.05 -12.64 28.44
CA CYS A 290 -27.55 -13.12 27.14
C CYS A 290 -27.96 -14.61 27.17
N CYS A 291 -28.54 -15.07 28.29
CA CYS A 291 -28.99 -16.45 28.50
C CYS A 291 -27.90 -17.52 28.31
N PHE A 292 -26.63 -17.18 28.52
CA PHE A 292 -25.46 -18.04 28.31
C PHE A 292 -25.30 -18.58 26.87
N THR A 293 -25.89 -17.90 25.89
CA THR A 293 -25.85 -18.34 24.49
C THR A 293 -24.74 -17.69 23.67
N GLN A 294 -24.08 -16.66 24.21
CA GLN A 294 -22.98 -15.98 23.52
C GLN A 294 -21.70 -16.81 23.61
N LYS A 295 -21.10 -17.09 22.46
CA LYS A 295 -19.78 -17.68 22.28
C LYS A 295 -18.95 -16.77 21.39
N ASP A 296 -17.82 -16.31 21.90
CA ASP A 296 -16.87 -15.49 21.15
C ASP A 296 -15.58 -16.30 20.93
N THR A 297 -15.16 -16.45 19.68
CA THR A 297 -13.89 -17.08 19.32
C THR A 297 -13.03 -16.14 18.50
N ILE A 298 -11.72 -16.26 18.64
CA ILE A 298 -10.74 -15.56 17.83
C ILE A 298 -9.84 -16.58 17.16
N VAL A 299 -9.76 -16.53 15.83
CA VAL A 299 -8.87 -17.36 15.02
C VAL A 299 -7.76 -16.47 14.49
N LEU A 300 -6.54 -16.76 14.92
CA LEU A 300 -5.33 -16.09 14.45
C LEU A 300 -4.76 -16.90 13.30
N GLU A 301 -5.06 -16.49 12.06
CA GLU A 301 -4.47 -17.06 10.85
C GLU A 301 -3.10 -16.43 10.57
N ALA A 302 -2.42 -16.86 9.51
CA ALA A 302 -1.10 -16.35 9.14
C ALA A 302 -1.10 -14.85 8.80
N ASP A 303 -2.15 -14.33 8.16
CA ASP A 303 -2.18 -12.94 7.64
C ASP A 303 -3.21 -12.04 8.34
N LYS A 304 -4.15 -12.62 9.09
CA LYS A 304 -5.28 -11.91 9.67
C LYS A 304 -5.79 -12.56 10.95
N GLN A 305 -6.45 -11.75 11.75
CA GLN A 305 -7.29 -12.18 12.86
C GLN A 305 -8.74 -12.31 12.37
N ILE A 306 -9.45 -13.34 12.84
CA ILE A 306 -10.89 -13.51 12.62
C ILE A 306 -11.57 -13.60 13.98
N SER A 307 -12.39 -12.62 14.33
CA SER A 307 -13.24 -12.64 15.52
C SER A 307 -14.64 -13.10 15.16
N LYS A 308 -15.13 -14.17 15.78
CA LYS A 308 -16.48 -14.71 15.59
C LYS A 308 -17.26 -14.54 16.89
N SER A 309 -18.44 -13.94 16.81
CA SER A 309 -19.41 -13.93 17.91
C SER A 309 -20.65 -14.66 17.46
N VAL A 310 -21.12 -15.62 18.24
CA VAL A 310 -22.34 -16.38 17.97
C VAL A 310 -23.24 -16.26 19.19
N ASN A 311 -24.49 -15.87 19.00
CA ASN A 311 -25.51 -15.83 20.04
C ASN A 311 -26.83 -16.42 19.54
N CYS A 312 -27.89 -16.39 20.37
CA CYS A 312 -29.19 -16.94 19.99
C CYS A 312 -29.91 -16.18 18.85
N ILE A 313 -29.46 -14.98 18.50
CA ILE A 313 -30.09 -14.08 17.52
C ILE A 313 -29.34 -14.12 16.18
N GLY A 314 -28.04 -14.35 16.20
CA GLY A 314 -27.23 -14.46 14.99
C GLY A 314 -25.75 -14.68 15.25
N ASP A 315 -25.00 -14.70 14.16
CA ASP A 315 -23.55 -14.74 14.12
C ASP A 315 -22.99 -13.46 13.49
N SER A 316 -21.84 -13.01 13.99
CA SER A 316 -21.04 -11.95 13.38
C SER A 316 -19.62 -12.46 13.23
N VAL A 317 -19.03 -12.29 12.06
CA VAL A 317 -17.65 -12.67 11.77
C VAL A 317 -16.92 -11.44 11.29
N ASN A 318 -15.94 -10.98 12.07
CA ASN A 318 -15.06 -9.88 11.74
C ASN A 318 -13.68 -10.40 11.33
N SER A 319 -13.16 -9.99 10.18
CA SER A 319 -11.81 -10.34 9.74
C SER A 319 -10.94 -9.09 9.64
N MET A 320 -9.75 -9.10 10.24
CA MET A 320 -8.84 -7.96 10.23
C MET A 320 -7.39 -8.40 9.94
N PRO A 321 -6.79 -7.99 8.82
CA PRO A 321 -5.36 -8.13 8.55
C PRO A 321 -4.50 -7.57 9.70
N TYR A 322 -3.36 -8.20 10.00
CA TYR A 322 -2.48 -7.72 11.07
C TYR A 322 -1.88 -6.33 10.80
N ALA A 323 -1.76 -5.95 9.53
CA ALA A 323 -1.36 -4.60 9.11
C ALA A 323 -2.38 -3.53 9.52
N GLN A 324 -3.64 -3.88 9.73
CA GLN A 324 -4.71 -2.93 10.10
C GLN A 324 -4.97 -2.85 11.60
N ILE A 325 -4.32 -3.69 12.41
CA ILE A 325 -4.47 -3.64 13.86
C ILE A 325 -3.72 -2.40 14.38
N SER A 326 -4.47 -1.34 14.71
CA SER A 326 -3.95 -0.05 15.23
C SER A 326 -3.11 -0.24 16.50
N SER A 327 -3.61 -1.06 17.42
CA SER A 327 -2.98 -1.34 18.70
C SER A 327 -3.29 -2.74 19.22
N VAL A 328 -2.37 -3.26 20.03
CA VAL A 328 -2.64 -4.44 20.89
C VAL A 328 -2.67 -3.93 22.32
N ASP A 329 -3.88 -3.71 22.81
CA ASP A 329 -4.17 -3.07 24.09
C ASP A 329 -4.46 -4.13 25.13
N GLU A 330 -3.51 -4.39 26.03
CA GLU A 330 -3.77 -5.18 27.24
C GLU A 330 -4.30 -4.24 28.32
N SER A 331 -5.55 -4.46 28.72
CA SER A 331 -6.17 -3.70 29.80
C SER A 331 -6.42 -4.57 31.03
N ARG A 332 -6.20 -3.98 32.20
CA ARG A 332 -6.50 -4.58 33.50
C ARG A 332 -7.42 -3.63 34.25
N CYS A 333 -8.59 -4.12 34.63
CA CYS A 333 -9.57 -3.42 35.45
C CYS A 333 -9.59 -4.00 36.88
N CYS A 334 -10.28 -3.33 37.81
CA CYS A 334 -10.50 -3.79 39.17
C CYS A 334 -11.04 -5.24 39.21
N PHE A 335 -10.77 -5.95 40.30
CA PHE A 335 -11.35 -7.29 40.56
C PHE A 335 -11.00 -8.35 39.49
N CYS A 336 -9.70 -8.51 39.22
CA CYS A 336 -9.11 -9.50 38.31
C CYS A 336 -9.49 -9.44 36.82
N LEU A 337 -10.34 -8.51 36.39
CA LEU A 337 -10.75 -8.38 34.99
C LEU A 337 -9.58 -7.94 34.10
N ARG A 338 -9.27 -8.75 33.09
CA ARG A 338 -8.29 -8.44 32.04
C ARG A 338 -8.95 -8.56 30.67
N SER A 339 -8.52 -7.73 29.74
CA SER A 339 -8.95 -7.79 28.34
C SER A 339 -7.81 -7.50 27.38
N VAL A 340 -7.95 -7.97 26.14
CA VAL A 340 -7.09 -7.60 25.01
C VAL A 340 -7.97 -7.06 23.88
N ASN A 341 -7.71 -5.83 23.43
CA ASN A 341 -8.54 -5.13 22.42
C ASN A 341 -10.04 -5.21 22.73
N GLY A 342 -10.41 -5.06 24.01
CA GLY A 342 -11.80 -5.15 24.48
C GLY A 342 -12.34 -6.58 24.70
N MET A 343 -11.63 -7.63 24.27
CA MET A 343 -12.03 -9.03 24.47
C MET A 343 -11.68 -9.51 25.89
N MET A 344 -12.68 -10.00 26.63
CA MET A 344 -12.56 -10.43 28.04
C MET A 344 -12.87 -11.93 28.17
N PRO A 345 -11.89 -12.83 27.93
CA PRO A 345 -12.12 -14.27 28.07
C PRO A 345 -12.53 -14.66 29.49
N GLY A 346 -13.57 -15.49 29.61
CA GLY A 346 -14.09 -15.97 30.89
C GLY A 346 -14.87 -14.88 31.65
N CYS A 347 -14.72 -14.84 32.97
CA CYS A 347 -15.22 -13.74 33.80
C CYS A 347 -14.18 -12.62 33.97
N GLY A 348 -13.25 -12.48 33.01
CA GLY A 348 -12.13 -11.54 33.05
C GLY A 348 -10.93 -11.99 33.90
N CYS A 349 -11.06 -13.01 34.74
CA CYS A 349 -9.95 -13.49 35.60
C CYS A 349 -9.02 -14.50 34.91
N SER A 350 -9.19 -14.75 33.60
CA SER A 350 -8.32 -15.60 32.77
C SER A 350 -7.05 -14.87 32.34
N GLY A 351 -6.32 -14.27 33.30
CA GLY A 351 -5.17 -13.44 33.01
C GLY A 351 -4.07 -14.08 32.15
N PRO A 352 -3.72 -15.36 32.35
CA PRO A 352 -2.76 -16.05 31.48
C PRO A 352 -3.21 -16.11 30.01
N LEU A 353 -4.51 -16.37 29.76
CA LEU A 353 -5.05 -16.45 28.40
C LEU A 353 -5.07 -15.08 27.71
N VAL A 354 -5.44 -14.00 28.44
CA VAL A 354 -5.40 -12.63 27.89
C VAL A 354 -3.97 -12.26 27.50
N THR A 355 -3.01 -12.50 28.39
CA THR A 355 -1.60 -12.21 28.13
C THR A 355 -1.05 -13.06 26.98
N GLU A 356 -1.44 -14.33 26.86
CA GLU A 356 -1.07 -15.18 25.72
C GLU A 356 -1.62 -14.62 24.39
N VAL A 357 -2.91 -14.31 24.33
CA VAL A 357 -3.54 -13.75 23.11
C VAL A 357 -2.93 -12.40 22.75
N ALA A 358 -2.66 -11.53 23.73
CA ALA A 358 -1.99 -10.25 23.51
C ALA A 358 -0.57 -10.41 22.97
N GLN A 359 0.21 -11.36 23.53
CA GLN A 359 1.57 -11.64 23.04
C GLN A 359 1.55 -12.20 21.62
N GLU A 360 0.66 -13.15 21.33
CA GLU A 360 0.53 -13.76 20.01
C GLU A 360 0.08 -12.71 18.96
N LEU A 361 -0.91 -11.87 19.29
CA LEU A 361 -1.35 -10.77 18.43
C LEU A 361 -0.22 -9.77 18.17
N GLN A 362 0.54 -9.39 19.20
CA GLN A 362 1.66 -8.47 19.03
C GLN A 362 2.80 -9.09 18.20
N GLN A 363 3.09 -10.39 18.37
CA GLN A 363 4.08 -11.09 17.56
C GLN A 363 3.66 -11.13 16.08
N ARG A 364 2.38 -11.38 15.80
CA ARG A 364 1.86 -11.39 14.42
C ARG A 364 1.78 -9.99 13.82
N LYS A 365 1.36 -8.99 14.60
CA LYS A 365 1.41 -7.58 14.21
C LYS A 365 2.83 -7.15 13.84
N THR A 366 3.83 -7.52 14.63
CA THR A 366 5.23 -7.18 14.34
C THR A 366 5.86 -8.05 13.23
N GLY A 367 5.42 -9.30 13.07
CA GLY A 367 5.97 -10.26 12.12
C GLY A 367 5.27 -10.33 10.75
N ARG A 368 4.05 -9.81 10.64
CA ARG A 368 3.24 -9.74 9.40
C ARG A 368 2.59 -8.38 9.16
N GLY A 369 2.48 -7.49 10.14
CA GLY A 369 1.87 -6.16 9.96
C GLY A 369 2.83 -5.13 9.36
N ASP A 370 2.50 -3.85 9.54
CA ASP A 370 3.23 -2.72 8.92
C ASP A 370 4.72 -2.69 9.23
N ILE A 371 5.11 -3.11 10.45
CA ILE A 371 6.52 -3.17 10.85
C ILE A 371 7.27 -4.21 10.00
N ALA A 372 6.69 -5.40 9.80
CA ALA A 372 7.30 -6.43 8.96
C ALA A 372 7.39 -5.97 7.51
N GLN A 373 6.34 -5.30 7.00
CA GLN A 373 6.30 -4.74 5.66
C GLN A 373 7.41 -3.70 5.46
N LEU A 374 7.60 -2.78 6.40
CA LEU A 374 8.68 -1.79 6.34
C LEU A 374 10.06 -2.46 6.29
N LYS A 375 10.33 -3.41 7.19
CA LYS A 375 11.60 -4.16 7.23
C LYS A 375 11.87 -4.91 5.93
N ASN A 376 10.80 -5.49 5.37
CA ASN A 376 10.82 -6.19 4.10
C ASN A 376 11.14 -5.23 2.93
N GLN A 377 10.54 -4.05 2.90
CA GLN A 377 10.83 -3.02 1.91
C GLN A 377 12.27 -2.50 2.03
N GLU A 378 12.75 -2.24 3.25
CA GLU A 378 14.14 -1.84 3.51
C GLU A 378 15.13 -2.86 2.94
N ASN A 379 14.93 -4.14 3.27
CA ASN A 379 15.76 -5.23 2.75
C ASN A 379 15.71 -5.32 1.23
N THR A 380 14.53 -5.17 0.63
CA THR A 380 14.34 -5.26 -0.83
C THR A 380 15.02 -4.11 -1.55
N MET A 381 14.90 -2.90 -1.02
CA MET A 381 15.57 -1.71 -1.53
C MET A 381 17.09 -1.84 -1.45
N LEU A 382 17.63 -2.33 -0.32
CA LEU A 382 19.06 -2.63 -0.17
C LEU A 382 19.53 -3.70 -1.15
N ASN A 383 18.73 -4.74 -1.40
CA ASN A 383 19.05 -5.79 -2.37
C ASN A 383 19.02 -5.27 -3.81
N ALA A 384 18.08 -4.38 -4.13
CA ALA A 384 18.02 -3.74 -5.44
C ALA A 384 19.23 -2.82 -5.66
N LEU A 385 19.66 -2.08 -4.63
CA LEU A 385 20.89 -1.29 -4.66
C LEU A 385 22.13 -2.19 -4.86
N GLU A 386 22.24 -3.29 -4.10
CA GLU A 386 23.30 -4.29 -4.27
C GLU A 386 23.34 -4.82 -5.72
N LEU A 387 22.19 -5.19 -6.27
CA LEU A 387 22.06 -5.68 -7.64
C LEU A 387 22.46 -4.64 -8.69
N SER A 388 22.07 -3.39 -8.49
CA SER A 388 22.44 -2.26 -9.35
C SER A 388 23.95 -2.05 -9.38
N VAL A 389 24.62 -2.12 -8.22
CA VAL A 389 26.09 -2.08 -8.11
C VAL A 389 26.73 -3.28 -8.80
N ARG A 390 26.24 -4.50 -8.54
CA ARG A 390 26.75 -5.73 -9.19
C ARG A 390 26.62 -5.65 -10.72
N THR A 391 25.47 -5.18 -11.21
CA THR A 391 25.24 -5.00 -12.65
C THR A 391 26.18 -3.95 -13.24
N GLY A 392 26.45 -2.85 -12.52
CA GLY A 392 27.48 -1.87 -12.90
C GLY A 392 28.89 -2.47 -13.04
N THR A 393 29.30 -3.35 -12.12
CA THR A 393 30.60 -4.04 -12.23
C THR A 393 30.67 -4.95 -13.47
N VAL A 394 29.57 -5.65 -13.78
CA VAL A 394 29.43 -6.51 -14.94
C VAL A 394 29.54 -5.72 -16.23
N LEU A 395 28.82 -4.61 -16.35
CA LEU A 395 28.89 -3.71 -17.51
C LEU A 395 30.30 -3.17 -17.75
N LYS A 396 30.95 -2.73 -16.67
CA LYS A 396 32.33 -2.24 -16.74
C LYS A 396 33.28 -3.32 -17.25
N LYS A 397 33.16 -4.55 -16.75
CA LYS A 397 33.97 -5.69 -17.21
C LYS A 397 33.68 -6.04 -18.67
N ALA A 398 32.43 -5.91 -19.11
CA ALA A 398 32.01 -6.13 -20.49
C ALA A 398 32.38 -4.98 -21.45
N GLY A 399 32.92 -3.87 -20.93
CA GLY A 399 33.25 -2.69 -21.73
C GLY A 399 32.01 -1.96 -22.27
N VAL A 400 30.89 -2.05 -21.56
CA VAL A 400 29.64 -1.36 -21.91
C VAL A 400 29.59 -0.02 -21.16
N PRO A 401 29.54 1.12 -21.86
CA PRO A 401 29.50 2.43 -21.21
C PRO A 401 28.17 2.63 -20.46
N TYR A 402 28.25 3.15 -19.24
CA TYR A 402 27.09 3.51 -18.42
C TYR A 402 27.36 4.82 -17.65
N PRO A 403 26.40 5.77 -17.58
CA PRO A 403 25.07 5.74 -18.20
C PRO A 403 25.13 5.74 -19.74
N PRO A 404 24.11 5.19 -20.44
CA PRO A 404 24.03 5.24 -21.89
C PRO A 404 23.86 6.69 -22.38
N SER A 405 24.18 6.94 -23.65
CA SER A 405 23.98 8.27 -24.24
C SER A 405 22.48 8.58 -24.41
N GLN A 406 22.11 9.87 -24.43
CA GLN A 406 20.72 10.28 -24.72
C GLN A 406 20.23 9.77 -26.10
N ALA A 407 21.13 9.67 -27.08
CA ALA A 407 20.83 9.10 -28.38
C ALA A 407 20.46 7.61 -28.26
N THR A 408 21.27 6.84 -27.52
CA THR A 408 20.99 5.42 -27.21
C THR A 408 19.66 5.26 -26.48
N MET A 409 19.37 6.10 -25.47
CA MET A 409 18.09 6.06 -24.77
C MET A 409 16.91 6.37 -25.68
N THR A 410 17.07 7.32 -26.60
CA THR A 410 16.02 7.70 -27.57
C THR A 410 15.78 6.60 -28.60
N GLU A 411 16.84 5.94 -29.06
CA GLU A 411 16.75 4.78 -29.96
C GLU A 411 16.04 3.61 -29.27
N ASP A 412 16.37 3.35 -28.02
CA ASP A 412 15.95 2.14 -27.29
C ASP A 412 14.55 2.26 -26.69
N TYR A 413 14.23 3.43 -26.16
CA TYR A 413 13.04 3.68 -25.36
C TYR A 413 12.15 4.81 -25.91
N GLY A 414 12.57 5.46 -27.00
CA GLY A 414 11.82 6.52 -27.66
C GLY A 414 12.16 7.94 -27.20
N PRO A 415 11.71 8.96 -27.95
CA PRO A 415 12.09 10.37 -27.74
C PRO A 415 11.56 11.00 -26.46
N ALA A 416 10.58 10.37 -25.79
CA ALA A 416 10.03 10.85 -24.54
C ALA A 416 10.98 10.62 -23.34
N PHE A 417 11.93 9.68 -23.46
CA PHE A 417 12.82 9.35 -22.36
C PHE A 417 13.95 10.37 -22.25
N LYS A 418 14.03 11.08 -21.12
CA LYS A 418 15.12 12.02 -20.81
C LYS A 418 15.94 11.49 -19.64
N LEU A 419 17.25 11.40 -19.81
CA LEU A 419 18.15 11.12 -18.69
C LEU A 419 18.08 12.29 -17.69
N PRO A 420 18.10 12.02 -16.38
CA PRO A 420 18.31 13.05 -15.37
C PRO A 420 19.60 13.83 -15.68
N SER A 421 19.66 15.11 -15.30
CA SER A 421 20.91 15.87 -15.35
C SER A 421 22.04 15.09 -14.68
N ASN A 422 23.27 15.19 -15.20
CA ASN A 422 24.43 14.41 -14.75
C ASN A 422 24.70 14.48 -13.23
N ASN A 423 24.17 15.47 -12.49
CA ASN A 423 24.30 15.52 -11.03
C ASN A 423 23.18 14.73 -10.31
N ASP A 424 21.96 14.70 -10.84
CA ASP A 424 20.81 14.07 -10.17
C ASP A 424 20.80 12.54 -10.31
N GLY A 425 21.39 12.02 -11.39
CA GLY A 425 21.46 10.57 -11.66
C GLY A 425 22.42 9.80 -10.75
N TYR A 426 23.41 10.48 -10.16
CA TYR A 426 24.32 9.91 -9.15
C TYR A 426 23.83 10.18 -7.72
N LEU A 427 23.04 11.25 -7.49
CA LEU A 427 22.46 11.63 -6.20
C LEU A 427 21.28 10.75 -5.74
N GLY A 428 20.87 9.74 -6.52
CA GLY A 428 19.87 8.76 -6.08
C GLY A 428 20.23 8.10 -4.74
N GLU A 429 21.53 7.85 -4.51
CA GLU A 429 22.01 7.13 -3.32
C GLU A 429 21.75 7.87 -2.00
N GLU A 430 21.89 9.21 -1.93
CA GLU A 430 21.54 9.97 -0.71
C GLU A 430 20.03 9.91 -0.40
N LYS A 431 19.19 9.84 -1.44
CA LYS A 431 17.73 9.68 -1.29
C LYS A 431 17.33 8.28 -0.84
N HIS A 432 18.19 7.27 -1.02
CA HIS A 432 17.89 5.87 -0.70
C HIS A 432 18.05 5.52 0.78
N VAL A 433 18.92 6.22 1.52
CA VAL A 433 19.25 5.88 2.93
C VAL A 433 18.42 6.66 3.95
N GLY A 434 17.93 7.86 3.59
CA GLY A 434 17.09 8.68 4.46
C GLY A 434 15.86 7.97 5.04
N PRO A 435 15.10 7.18 4.24
CA PRO A 435 13.91 6.48 4.72
C PRO A 435 14.17 5.34 5.70
N SER A 436 15.42 4.87 5.89
CA SER A 436 15.74 3.74 6.79
C SER A 436 16.55 4.16 8.01
N GLN A 437 16.47 5.44 8.40
CA GLN A 437 17.21 5.93 9.56
C GLN A 437 16.65 5.31 10.84
N GLN A 438 17.48 4.53 11.53
CA GLN A 438 17.15 4.02 12.86
C GLN A 438 17.18 5.16 13.88
N HIS A 439 16.22 5.14 14.81
CA HIS A 439 16.16 6.08 15.92
C HIS A 439 16.45 5.33 17.23
N GLY A 440 17.22 5.97 18.12
CA GLY A 440 17.41 5.42 19.47
C GLY A 440 16.12 5.46 20.29
N GLU A 441 16.06 4.67 21.34
CA GLU A 441 14.93 4.69 22.27
C GLU A 441 14.88 5.99 23.09
N LYS A 442 13.67 6.46 23.39
CA LYS A 442 13.45 7.62 24.27
C LYS A 442 12.22 7.39 25.14
N ASP A 443 12.33 7.75 26.41
CA ASP A 443 11.22 7.68 27.38
C ASP A 443 10.81 9.08 27.81
N TYR A 444 9.50 9.31 27.88
CA TYR A 444 8.89 10.52 28.41
C TYR A 444 7.86 10.17 29.49
N VAL A 445 7.89 10.90 30.60
CA VAL A 445 6.82 10.86 31.60
C VAL A 445 5.80 11.91 31.18
N VAL A 446 4.68 11.47 30.60
CA VAL A 446 3.66 12.35 30.00
C VAL A 446 2.40 12.44 30.84
N THR A 447 2.55 12.25 32.16
CA THR A 447 1.43 12.28 33.10
C THR A 447 0.80 13.67 33.15
N ASN A 448 -0.50 13.75 32.86
CA ASN A 448 -1.28 14.97 33.02
C ASN A 448 -1.71 15.15 34.49
N TYR A 449 -0.97 15.94 35.28
CA TYR A 449 -1.23 16.19 36.70
C TYR A 449 -2.61 16.75 36.99
N CYS A 450 -3.13 17.59 36.11
CA CYS A 450 -4.46 18.18 36.23
C CYS A 450 -5.54 17.09 36.08
N GLU A 451 -5.41 16.23 35.07
CA GLU A 451 -6.30 15.08 34.87
C GLU A 451 -6.17 14.05 36.01
N SER A 452 -4.95 13.68 36.39
CA SER A 452 -4.67 12.73 37.47
C SER A 452 -5.24 13.20 38.82
N PHE A 453 -5.13 14.50 39.11
CA PHE A 453 -5.72 15.09 40.31
C PHE A 453 -7.25 15.07 40.24
N CYS A 454 -7.84 15.45 39.10
CA CYS A 454 -9.28 15.41 38.89
C CYS A 454 -9.84 13.99 39.02
N ILE A 455 -9.20 12.98 38.41
CA ILE A 455 -9.60 11.58 38.53
C ILE A 455 -9.51 11.10 39.97
N CYS A 456 -8.41 11.42 40.67
CA CYS A 456 -8.25 11.10 42.09
C CYS A 456 -9.37 11.71 42.94
N LEU A 457 -9.68 13.00 42.74
CA LEU A 457 -10.72 13.71 43.50
C LEU A 457 -12.13 13.20 43.17
N CYS A 458 -12.47 13.06 41.89
CA CYS A 458 -13.79 12.64 41.42
C CYS A 458 -14.12 11.20 41.79
N THR A 459 -13.10 10.35 41.96
CA THR A 459 -13.27 8.96 42.43
C THR A 459 -13.15 8.83 43.94
N LEU A 460 -13.11 9.94 44.69
CA LEU A 460 -12.90 9.96 46.15
C LEU A 460 -11.64 9.18 46.58
N GLY A 461 -10.60 9.22 45.74
CA GLY A 461 -9.34 8.52 45.93
C GLY A 461 -9.34 7.05 45.52
N LEU A 462 -10.48 6.48 45.07
CA LEU A 462 -10.58 5.06 44.72
C LEU A 462 -9.74 4.69 43.50
N ALA A 463 -9.71 5.55 42.47
CA ALA A 463 -8.85 5.34 41.31
C ALA A 463 -7.39 5.78 41.56
N GLY A 464 -7.14 6.53 42.63
CA GLY A 464 -5.81 7.04 42.95
C GLY A 464 -5.25 7.99 41.90
N TRP A 465 -3.92 8.14 41.91
CA TRP A 465 -3.20 8.95 40.93
C TRP A 465 -3.04 8.17 39.62
N GLN A 466 -3.44 8.79 38.50
CA GLN A 466 -3.16 8.27 37.17
C GLN A 466 -1.76 8.70 36.71
N SER A 467 -0.99 7.77 36.19
CA SER A 467 0.30 8.03 35.58
C SER A 467 0.30 7.53 34.14
N VAL A 468 1.02 8.27 33.29
CA VAL A 468 1.17 7.97 31.87
C VAL A 468 2.65 8.06 31.48
N ASP A 469 3.17 6.97 30.93
CA ASP A 469 4.51 6.90 30.33
C ASP A 469 4.41 6.69 28.83
N LEU A 470 5.26 7.40 28.09
CA LEU A 470 5.40 7.32 26.64
C LEU A 470 6.81 6.83 26.30
N HIS A 471 6.90 5.63 25.73
CA HIS A 471 8.15 5.04 25.24
C HIS A 471 8.17 5.10 23.71
N LEU A 472 9.14 5.83 23.15
CA LEU A 472 9.39 5.89 21.71
C LEU A 472 10.44 4.84 21.34
N GLY A 473 9.99 3.63 20.99
CA GLY A 473 10.84 2.55 20.50
C GLY A 473 11.28 2.78 19.05
N GLU A 474 12.10 1.89 18.51
CA GLU A 474 12.62 2.00 17.13
C GLU A 474 11.49 1.97 16.08
N GLU A 475 10.47 1.15 16.28
CA GLU A 475 9.41 0.87 15.28
C GLU A 475 8.00 1.30 15.69
N GLU A 476 7.79 1.50 16.99
CA GLU A 476 6.48 1.78 17.56
C GLU A 476 6.59 2.67 18.77
N VAL A 477 5.49 3.38 19.03
CA VAL A 477 5.25 4.08 20.29
C VAL A 477 4.51 3.14 21.23
N THR A 478 4.93 3.13 22.49
CA THR A 478 4.23 2.43 23.57
C THR A 478 3.76 3.44 24.60
N MET A 479 2.47 3.45 24.89
CA MET A 479 1.87 4.33 25.88
C MET A 479 1.28 3.49 27.01
N LYS A 480 1.73 3.73 28.24
CA LYS A 480 1.31 2.99 29.44
C LYS A 480 0.55 3.93 30.35
N HIS A 481 -0.71 3.62 30.60
CA HIS A 481 -1.53 4.26 31.60
C HIS A 481 -1.64 3.34 32.80
N TRP A 482 -1.50 3.85 34.02
CA TRP A 482 -1.83 3.09 35.21
C TRP A 482 -2.35 3.99 36.32
N ASN A 483 -3.23 3.43 37.13
CA ASN A 483 -3.78 4.03 38.34
C ASN A 483 -4.07 2.90 39.36
N PHE A 484 -4.74 3.19 40.47
CA PHE A 484 -5.03 2.15 41.48
C PHE A 484 -6.09 1.14 41.02
N CYS A 485 -6.92 1.52 40.05
CA CYS A 485 -7.98 0.67 39.51
C CYS A 485 -7.51 -0.21 38.35
N GLY A 486 -6.43 0.15 37.66
CA GLY A 486 -6.06 -0.55 36.44
C GLY A 486 -4.77 -0.10 35.79
N ALA A 487 -4.37 -0.87 34.79
CA ALA A 487 -3.29 -0.52 33.88
C ALA A 487 -3.76 -0.82 32.45
N ASN A 488 -3.45 0.08 31.53
CA ASN A 488 -3.66 -0.08 30.10
C ASN A 488 -2.33 0.17 29.40
N GLN A 489 -1.98 -0.70 28.45
CA GLN A 489 -0.79 -0.51 27.63
C GLN A 489 -1.20 -0.56 26.17
N MET A 490 -0.93 0.52 25.45
CA MET A 490 -1.13 0.65 24.01
C MET A 490 0.21 0.58 23.28
N ARG A 491 0.24 -0.11 22.13
CA ARG A 491 1.42 -0.22 21.25
C ARG A 491 1.04 0.06 19.80
N MET A 492 1.57 1.12 19.22
CA MET A 492 1.20 1.61 17.90
C MET A 492 2.44 1.87 17.02
N PRO A 493 2.53 1.31 15.80
CA PRO A 493 3.58 1.61 14.86
C PRO A 493 3.49 3.06 14.36
N TYR A 494 4.62 3.66 13.99
CA TYR A 494 4.64 5.04 13.50
C TYR A 494 3.81 5.28 12.22
N ALA A 495 3.54 4.21 11.46
CA ALA A 495 2.65 4.22 10.31
C ALA A 495 1.18 4.52 10.64
N GLN A 496 0.75 4.23 11.88
CA GLN A 496 -0.65 4.29 12.33
C GLN A 496 -0.92 5.47 13.28
N LEU A 497 0.05 6.35 13.51
CA LEU A 497 -0.10 7.49 14.42
C LEU A 497 -1.12 8.55 13.95
N GLY A 498 -1.56 8.51 12.69
CA GLY A 498 -2.36 9.57 12.10
C GLY A 498 -1.61 10.91 12.09
N SER A 499 -2.33 12.02 12.15
CA SER A 499 -1.74 13.35 12.32
C SER A 499 -1.01 13.45 13.67
N VAL A 500 0.10 14.19 13.72
CA VAL A 500 0.85 14.47 14.95
C VAL A 500 0.90 15.97 15.11
N ASP A 501 -0.17 16.54 15.65
CA ASP A 501 -0.36 17.99 15.72
C ASP A 501 -0.31 18.47 17.17
N VAL A 502 0.25 19.67 17.37
CA VAL A 502 0.19 20.33 18.67
C VAL A 502 -1.14 21.08 18.76
N GLU A 503 -2.02 20.58 19.63
CA GLU A 503 -3.31 21.21 19.90
C GLU A 503 -3.26 22.02 21.18
N THR A 504 -4.07 23.09 21.23
CA THR A 504 -4.22 23.90 22.43
C THR A 504 -5.52 23.54 23.14
N GLU A 505 -5.40 22.98 24.33
CA GLU A 505 -6.51 22.55 25.18
C GLU A 505 -6.77 23.58 26.30
N CYS A 506 -7.82 23.34 27.10
CA CYS A 506 -8.13 24.08 28.33
C CYS A 506 -8.11 25.61 28.17
N CYS A 507 -9.01 26.15 27.34
CA CYS A 507 -9.17 27.59 27.11
C CYS A 507 -7.89 28.31 26.61
N GLY A 508 -6.97 27.61 25.96
CA GLY A 508 -5.75 28.20 25.43
C GLY A 508 -4.53 28.13 26.36
N LEU A 509 -4.67 27.48 27.53
CA LEU A 509 -3.61 27.46 28.56
C LEU A 509 -2.75 26.21 28.52
N CYS A 510 -3.23 25.13 27.91
CA CYS A 510 -2.56 23.84 27.85
C CYS A 510 -2.28 23.43 26.40
N PHE A 511 -1.22 22.66 26.19
CA PHE A 511 -0.81 22.09 24.92
C PHE A 511 -0.80 20.56 25.05
N ALA A 512 -1.22 19.89 23.99
CA ALA A 512 -1.23 18.45 23.86
C ALA A 512 -0.71 18.07 22.48
N VAL A 513 -0.14 16.88 22.32
CA VAL A 513 0.06 16.27 21.00
C VAL A 513 -1.15 15.40 20.72
N GLU A 514 -1.96 15.77 19.74
CA GLU A 514 -3.05 14.92 19.23
C GLU A 514 -2.46 13.89 18.25
N THR A 515 -2.84 12.63 18.46
CA THR A 515 -2.54 11.50 17.58
C THR A 515 -3.77 10.61 17.48
N ASP A 516 -3.84 9.72 16.49
CA ASP A 516 -4.93 8.73 16.39
C ASP A 516 -4.95 7.77 17.60
N GLY A 517 -3.83 7.67 18.34
CA GLY A 517 -3.71 6.92 19.60
C GLY A 517 -4.17 7.68 20.85
N GLY A 518 -4.60 8.93 20.71
CA GLY A 518 -5.04 9.81 21.80
C GLY A 518 -4.12 11.00 22.05
N ASN A 519 -4.50 11.84 23.02
CA ASN A 519 -3.81 13.09 23.34
C ASN A 519 -2.70 12.86 24.38
N ILE A 520 -1.53 13.45 24.10
CA ILE A 520 -0.33 13.37 24.95
C ILE A 520 -0.08 14.74 25.58
N SER A 521 -0.34 14.87 26.88
CA SER A 521 -0.31 16.16 27.61
C SER A 521 0.60 16.09 28.86
N PRO A 522 1.93 16.20 28.72
CA PRO A 522 2.85 16.15 29.86
C PRO A 522 2.63 17.28 30.88
N GLY A 523 2.71 16.97 32.18
CA GLY A 523 2.61 17.96 33.27
C GLY A 523 1.16 18.43 33.48
N CYS A 524 0.89 19.73 33.62
CA CYS A 524 -0.50 20.24 33.51
C CYS A 524 -0.82 20.72 32.08
N GLY A 525 -0.12 20.18 31.07
CA GLY A 525 -0.21 20.65 29.69
C GLY A 525 0.44 22.01 29.43
N CYS A 526 1.03 22.67 30.44
CA CYS A 526 1.67 23.98 30.24
C CYS A 526 3.14 23.91 29.79
N ASP A 527 3.74 22.73 29.73
CA ASP A 527 5.13 22.55 29.27
C ASP A 527 5.16 22.46 27.74
N LYS A 528 5.03 23.64 27.12
CA LYS A 528 5.02 23.79 25.66
C LYS A 528 6.28 23.20 25.02
N ASP A 529 7.44 23.38 25.65
CA ASP A 529 8.71 22.91 25.12
C ASP A 529 8.76 21.38 25.10
N ALA A 530 8.26 20.72 26.15
CA ALA A 530 8.14 19.25 26.16
C ALA A 530 7.15 18.73 25.11
N VAL A 531 6.00 19.38 24.95
CA VAL A 531 4.99 19.01 23.93
C VAL A 531 5.55 19.17 22.52
N GLU A 532 6.20 20.30 22.21
CA GLU A 532 6.85 20.52 20.92
C GLU A 532 8.00 19.54 20.68
N ALA A 533 8.78 19.20 21.70
CA ALA A 533 9.84 18.19 21.59
C ALA A 533 9.28 16.80 21.25
N ILE A 534 8.20 16.38 21.91
CA ILE A 534 7.51 15.11 21.63
C ILE A 534 6.91 15.11 20.23
N SER A 535 6.18 16.16 19.85
CA SER A 535 5.57 16.29 18.52
C SER A 535 6.63 16.25 17.40
N ASN A 536 7.72 17.01 17.53
CA ASN A 536 8.80 17.01 16.55
C ASN A 536 9.48 15.64 16.40
N GLU A 537 9.70 14.93 17.51
CA GLU A 537 10.29 13.58 17.50
C GLU A 537 9.34 12.56 16.87
N LEU A 538 8.05 12.57 17.23
CA LEU A 538 7.03 11.71 16.65
C LEU A 538 6.86 11.98 15.15
N GLN A 539 6.80 13.25 14.73
CA GLN A 539 6.71 13.62 13.32
C GLN A 539 7.94 13.18 12.54
N LYS A 540 9.14 13.34 13.10
CA LYS A 540 10.38 12.84 12.50
C LYS A 540 10.32 11.33 12.29
N ARG A 541 9.89 10.57 13.30
CA ARG A 541 9.76 9.11 13.20
C ARG A 541 8.64 8.68 12.25
N LYS A 542 7.50 9.38 12.23
CA LYS A 542 6.42 9.17 11.25
C LYS A 542 6.94 9.32 9.81
N VAL A 543 7.76 10.33 9.54
CA VAL A 543 8.33 10.55 8.20
C VAL A 543 9.32 9.44 7.82
N THR A 544 10.16 8.99 8.75
CA THR A 544 11.23 8.00 8.46
C THR A 544 10.83 6.55 8.69
N ARG A 545 9.73 6.25 9.40
CA ARG A 545 9.30 4.87 9.74
C ARG A 545 7.80 4.64 9.54
N GLY A 546 7.05 5.66 9.17
CA GLY A 546 5.63 5.53 8.82
C GLY A 546 5.40 5.30 7.32
N ASN A 547 4.17 5.55 6.88
CA ASN A 547 3.74 5.34 5.49
C ASN A 547 4.54 6.17 4.47
N ILE A 548 5.02 7.36 4.87
CA ILE A 548 5.84 8.22 4.01
C ILE A 548 7.16 7.52 3.65
N ALA A 549 7.82 6.88 4.62
CA ALA A 549 9.04 6.14 4.38
C ALA A 549 8.80 4.94 3.46
N GLN A 550 7.70 4.21 3.66
CA GLN A 550 7.33 3.08 2.80
C GLN A 550 7.15 3.51 1.33
N VAL A 551 6.42 4.61 1.09
CA VAL A 551 6.24 5.15 -0.26
C VAL A 551 7.57 5.59 -0.86
N GLN A 552 8.41 6.29 -0.10
CA GLN A 552 9.74 6.70 -0.57
C GLN A 552 10.64 5.50 -0.89
N MET A 553 10.63 4.45 -0.07
CA MET A 553 11.36 3.21 -0.34
C MET A 553 10.86 2.52 -1.60
N GLN A 554 9.55 2.52 -1.84
CA GLN A 554 8.97 1.93 -3.05
C GLN A 554 9.33 2.74 -4.31
N GLU A 555 9.30 4.06 -4.24
CA GLU A 555 9.77 4.95 -5.32
C GLU A 555 11.26 4.71 -5.62
N ASN A 556 12.08 4.61 -4.57
CA ASN A 556 13.51 4.31 -4.67
C ASN A 556 13.78 2.94 -5.29
N LEU A 557 13.04 1.91 -4.85
CA LEU A 557 13.11 0.57 -5.42
C LEU A 557 12.76 0.59 -6.91
N MET A 558 11.75 1.35 -7.31
CA MET A 558 11.35 1.49 -8.71
C MET A 558 12.45 2.14 -9.55
N ILE A 559 13.11 3.18 -9.04
CA ILE A 559 14.26 3.81 -9.70
C ILE A 559 15.38 2.79 -9.92
N GLU A 560 15.76 2.03 -8.89
CA GLU A 560 16.84 1.04 -9.01
C GLU A 560 16.47 -0.12 -9.95
N VAL A 561 15.22 -0.57 -9.96
CA VAL A 561 14.75 -1.60 -10.90
C VAL A 561 14.74 -1.10 -12.34
N ILE A 562 14.34 0.14 -12.60
CA ILE A 562 14.43 0.75 -13.94
C ILE A 562 15.89 0.88 -14.37
N LYS A 563 16.77 1.34 -13.47
CA LYS A 563 18.20 1.45 -13.70
C LYS A 563 18.80 0.10 -14.10
N MET A 564 18.48 -0.96 -13.36
CA MET A 564 18.88 -2.33 -13.67
C MET A 564 18.36 -2.83 -15.02
N ASN A 565 17.11 -2.49 -15.38
CA ASN A 565 16.56 -2.83 -16.69
C ASN A 565 17.38 -2.21 -17.83
N VAL A 566 17.70 -0.92 -17.71
CA VAL A 566 18.54 -0.24 -18.71
C VAL A 566 19.92 -0.88 -18.78
N GLN A 567 20.53 -1.15 -17.63
CA GLN A 567 21.84 -1.80 -17.57
C GLN A 567 21.84 -3.19 -18.24
N LEU A 568 20.87 -4.04 -17.91
CA LEU A 568 20.78 -5.40 -18.46
C LEU A 568 20.36 -5.41 -19.94
N ASP A 569 19.58 -4.43 -20.41
CA ASP A 569 19.30 -4.25 -21.84
C ASP A 569 20.59 -3.92 -22.62
N GLN A 570 21.44 -3.04 -22.11
CA GLN A 570 22.73 -2.74 -22.75
C GLN A 570 23.67 -3.95 -22.74
N LEU A 571 23.69 -4.73 -21.65
CA LEU A 571 24.47 -5.96 -21.58
C LEU A 571 23.94 -7.02 -22.55
N ALA A 572 22.63 -7.24 -22.60
CA ALA A 572 22.00 -8.20 -23.50
C ALA A 572 22.32 -7.87 -24.97
N LYS A 573 22.27 -6.59 -25.35
CA LYS A 573 22.69 -6.13 -26.69
C LYS A 573 24.15 -6.45 -26.98
N LYS A 574 25.04 -6.17 -26.03
CA LYS A 574 26.47 -6.49 -26.16
C LYS A 574 26.72 -7.98 -26.37
N GLU A 575 25.96 -8.83 -25.70
CA GLU A 575 26.00 -10.30 -25.79
C GLU A 575 25.20 -10.87 -26.96
N SER A 576 24.57 -10.01 -27.78
CA SER A 576 23.67 -10.41 -28.87
C SER A 576 22.51 -11.30 -28.42
N VAL A 577 21.98 -11.04 -27.22
CA VAL A 577 20.77 -11.66 -26.67
C VAL A 577 19.58 -10.77 -27.04
N ALA A 578 18.71 -11.27 -27.92
CA ALA A 578 17.52 -10.56 -28.35
C ALA A 578 16.45 -10.54 -27.23
N TYR A 579 15.86 -9.37 -26.98
CA TYR A 579 14.73 -9.20 -26.07
C TYR A 579 13.62 -8.36 -26.72
N PRO A 580 12.33 -8.77 -26.69
CA PRO A 580 11.85 -10.03 -26.11
C PRO A 580 12.40 -11.26 -26.88
N PRO A 581 12.65 -12.38 -26.18
CA PRO A 581 13.13 -13.61 -26.79
C PRO A 581 12.04 -14.25 -27.68
N SER A 582 12.46 -15.11 -28.60
CA SER A 582 11.52 -15.95 -29.35
C SER A 582 10.89 -17.02 -28.45
N GLN A 583 9.72 -17.55 -28.84
CA GLN A 583 9.08 -18.65 -28.12
C GLN A 583 10.00 -19.89 -28.05
N GLU A 584 10.72 -20.20 -29.13
CA GLU A 584 11.69 -21.30 -29.17
C GLU A 584 12.83 -21.08 -28.16
N THR A 585 13.38 -19.86 -28.09
CA THR A 585 14.41 -19.52 -27.10
C THR A 585 13.88 -19.62 -25.67
N MET A 586 12.63 -19.23 -25.43
CA MET A 586 11.99 -19.37 -24.12
C MET A 586 11.84 -20.84 -23.73
N GLU A 587 11.33 -21.68 -24.61
CA GLU A 587 11.16 -23.11 -24.32
C GLU A 587 12.50 -23.84 -24.15
N GLN A 588 13.52 -23.43 -24.91
CA GLN A 588 14.86 -23.98 -24.79
C GLN A 588 15.50 -23.67 -23.43
N VAL A 589 15.34 -22.45 -22.91
CA VAL A 589 16.01 -22.01 -21.67
C VAL A 589 15.18 -22.29 -20.42
N PHE A 590 13.86 -22.10 -20.49
CA PHE A 590 12.95 -22.19 -19.35
C PHE A 590 12.09 -23.46 -19.36
N GLY A 591 12.14 -24.25 -20.42
CA GLY A 591 11.38 -25.50 -20.56
C GLY A 591 10.04 -25.32 -21.28
N PRO A 592 9.36 -26.45 -21.62
CA PRO A 592 8.13 -26.44 -22.40
C PRO A 592 7.01 -25.60 -21.75
N GLY A 593 6.34 -24.77 -22.55
CA GLY A 593 5.22 -23.93 -22.09
C GLY A 593 5.62 -22.57 -21.50
N ALA A 594 6.91 -22.23 -21.50
CA ALA A 594 7.36 -20.90 -21.10
C ALA A 594 6.79 -19.82 -22.04
N LYS A 595 6.04 -18.86 -21.49
CA LYS A 595 5.42 -17.77 -22.27
C LYS A 595 6.44 -16.67 -22.56
N VAL A 596 6.50 -16.14 -23.79
CA VAL A 596 7.31 -14.94 -24.08
C VAL A 596 6.86 -13.77 -23.19
N PRO A 597 7.79 -13.08 -22.49
CA PRO A 597 7.44 -11.88 -21.74
C PRO A 597 6.80 -10.85 -22.67
N GLN A 598 5.70 -10.24 -22.24
CA GLN A 598 5.11 -9.14 -23.01
C GLN A 598 6.16 -8.06 -23.23
N LYS A 599 6.30 -7.59 -24.48
CA LYS A 599 7.21 -6.50 -24.79
C LYS A 599 6.79 -5.31 -23.94
N TRP A 600 7.71 -4.86 -23.08
CA TRP A 600 7.49 -3.65 -22.31
C TRP A 600 7.22 -2.51 -23.28
N GLN A 601 5.99 -2.00 -23.24
CA GLN A 601 5.68 -0.69 -23.74
C GLN A 601 5.94 0.21 -22.56
N ALA A 602 6.85 1.17 -22.70
CA ALA A 602 7.05 2.17 -21.66
C ALA A 602 5.67 2.71 -21.29
N PRO A 603 5.18 2.52 -20.04
CA PRO A 603 4.09 3.36 -19.61
C PRO A 603 4.68 4.76 -19.73
N ILE A 604 4.18 5.54 -20.69
CA ILE A 604 4.51 6.95 -20.82
C ILE A 604 4.08 7.51 -19.47
N MET A 605 5.05 7.67 -18.56
CA MET A 605 4.74 7.79 -17.14
C MET A 605 3.82 8.98 -16.94
N ALA A 606 2.55 8.69 -16.66
CA ALA A 606 1.54 9.59 -16.15
C ALA A 606 1.86 9.99 -14.69
N MET A 607 3.13 10.27 -14.38
CA MET A 607 3.58 10.82 -13.10
C MET A 607 3.55 12.36 -13.12
N GLY A 608 2.57 12.95 -13.81
CA GLY A 608 2.38 14.41 -13.90
C GLY A 608 2.30 14.96 -15.33
N VAL A 609 2.45 14.12 -16.36
CA VAL A 609 1.96 14.45 -17.70
C VAL A 609 0.50 14.00 -17.76
N PRO A 610 -0.47 14.88 -18.06
CA PRO A 610 -1.88 14.50 -18.18
C PRO A 610 -1.98 13.29 -19.10
N GLY A 611 -2.65 12.25 -18.60
CA GLY A 611 -2.54 10.87 -19.08
C GLY A 611 -2.77 10.68 -20.58
N ASP A 612 -2.33 9.51 -21.05
CA ASP A 612 -2.50 9.04 -22.42
C ASP A 612 -3.84 9.49 -23.00
N GLN A 613 -3.76 10.42 -23.93
CA GLN A 613 -4.91 10.77 -24.76
C GLN A 613 -5.31 9.47 -25.47
N THR A 614 -6.53 9.00 -25.22
CA THR A 614 -7.01 7.78 -25.88
C THR A 614 -6.99 8.04 -27.39
N MET A 615 -6.11 7.36 -28.12
CA MET A 615 -5.97 7.55 -29.56
C MET A 615 -7.14 6.86 -30.26
N LEU A 616 -8.08 7.65 -30.77
CA LEU A 616 -9.19 7.21 -31.60
C LEU A 616 -8.73 7.07 -33.04
N GLN A 617 -8.99 5.91 -33.65
CA GLN A 617 -8.88 5.75 -35.09
C GLN A 617 -10.17 6.23 -35.75
N VAL A 618 -10.10 7.36 -36.45
CA VAL A 618 -11.24 7.96 -37.15
C VAL A 618 -11.04 7.76 -38.65
N GLN A 619 -11.88 6.95 -39.27
CA GLN A 619 -11.88 6.82 -40.73
C GLN A 619 -12.61 8.01 -41.34
N LEU A 620 -11.93 8.74 -42.23
CA LEU A 620 -12.52 9.89 -42.91
C LEU A 620 -13.62 9.43 -43.89
N PRO A 621 -14.82 10.00 -43.84
CA PRO A 621 -15.87 9.70 -44.82
C PRO A 621 -15.45 10.15 -46.23
N ALA A 622 -16.08 9.54 -47.25
CA ALA A 622 -15.67 9.68 -48.66
C ALA A 622 -15.82 11.13 -49.20
N ASP A 623 -16.62 11.96 -48.54
CA ASP A 623 -16.90 13.36 -48.86
C ASP A 623 -16.15 14.34 -47.96
N ALA A 624 -15.26 13.86 -47.07
CA ALA A 624 -14.49 14.71 -46.17
C ALA A 624 -13.52 15.61 -46.94
N VAL A 625 -13.61 16.92 -46.73
CA VAL A 625 -12.73 17.93 -47.34
C VAL A 625 -11.80 18.53 -46.28
N ALA A 626 -10.56 18.88 -46.66
CA ALA A 626 -9.64 19.59 -45.77
C ALA A 626 -10.29 20.84 -45.16
N GLY A 627 -10.18 21.01 -43.84
CA GLY A 627 -10.79 22.09 -43.07
C GLY A 627 -12.21 21.81 -42.55
N GLN A 628 -12.87 20.74 -43.03
CA GLN A 628 -14.17 20.32 -42.51
C GLN A 628 -14.06 19.83 -41.06
N THR A 629 -15.06 20.13 -40.23
CA THR A 629 -15.14 19.62 -38.86
C THR A 629 -16.04 18.39 -38.81
N LEU A 630 -15.54 17.30 -38.26
CA LEU A 630 -16.25 16.04 -38.03
C LEU A 630 -16.56 15.88 -36.54
N GLN A 631 -17.72 15.33 -36.22
CA GLN A 631 -18.06 14.93 -34.85
C GLN A 631 -17.90 13.43 -34.71
N VAL A 632 -17.09 13.00 -33.74
CA VAL A 632 -16.78 11.59 -33.47
C VAL A 632 -17.15 11.27 -32.04
N GLN A 633 -17.84 10.15 -31.82
CA GLN A 633 -18.16 9.71 -30.47
C GLN A 633 -16.95 8.98 -29.86
N GLY A 634 -16.39 9.58 -28.80
CA GLY A 634 -15.27 9.02 -28.05
C GLY A 634 -15.71 7.98 -27.00
N PRO A 635 -14.73 7.34 -26.33
CA PRO A 635 -14.99 6.40 -25.22
C PRO A 635 -15.77 7.12 -24.11
N GLY A 636 -16.83 6.50 -23.61
CA GLY A 636 -17.72 7.11 -22.60
C GLY A 636 -18.78 8.07 -23.15
N GLY A 637 -18.95 8.16 -24.48
CA GLY A 637 -20.06 8.87 -25.11
C GLY A 637 -19.83 10.37 -25.33
N ALA A 638 -18.63 10.88 -25.05
CA ALA A 638 -18.26 12.28 -25.35
C ALA A 638 -18.20 12.52 -26.87
N ILE A 639 -18.65 13.70 -27.34
CA ILE A 639 -18.56 14.08 -28.75
C ILE A 639 -17.30 14.92 -28.96
N ILE A 640 -16.39 14.44 -29.80
CA ILE A 640 -15.11 15.09 -30.13
C ILE A 640 -15.23 15.75 -31.50
N GLN A 641 -14.88 17.03 -31.60
CA GLN A 641 -14.81 17.74 -32.86
C GLN A 641 -13.40 17.65 -33.44
N LEU A 642 -13.26 17.03 -34.61
CA LEU A 642 -12.01 16.85 -35.34
C LEU A 642 -12.03 17.70 -36.61
N GLN A 643 -11.03 18.55 -36.81
CA GLN A 643 -10.86 19.24 -38.10
C GLN A 643 -9.98 18.40 -39.04
N VAL A 644 -10.45 18.17 -40.27
CA VAL A 644 -9.72 17.39 -41.27
C VAL A 644 -8.47 18.16 -41.71
N PRO A 645 -7.25 17.62 -41.51
CA PRO A 645 -6.02 18.33 -41.85
C PRO A 645 -5.84 18.46 -43.37
N ALA A 646 -5.15 19.52 -43.79
CA ALA A 646 -4.81 19.71 -45.19
C ALA A 646 -3.94 18.55 -45.70
N GLY A 647 -4.37 17.92 -46.79
CA GLY A 647 -3.68 16.77 -47.41
C GLY A 647 -4.18 15.39 -46.97
N ALA A 648 -5.16 15.30 -46.06
CA ALA A 648 -5.81 14.03 -45.77
C ALA A 648 -6.74 13.61 -46.93
N LEU A 649 -6.69 12.34 -47.32
CA LEU A 649 -7.50 11.78 -48.40
C LEU A 649 -8.78 11.13 -47.84
N PRO A 650 -9.91 11.19 -48.58
CA PRO A 650 -11.11 10.46 -48.18
C PRO A 650 -10.85 8.95 -48.01
N GLY A 651 -11.39 8.36 -46.94
CA GLY A 651 -11.14 6.96 -46.56
C GLY A 651 -9.87 6.71 -45.74
N GLN A 652 -9.01 7.72 -45.56
CA GLN A 652 -7.82 7.63 -44.72
C GLN A 652 -8.21 7.52 -43.24
N VAL A 653 -7.50 6.68 -42.49
CA VAL A 653 -7.64 6.55 -41.03
C VAL A 653 -6.72 7.56 -40.36
N LEU A 654 -7.30 8.47 -39.58
CA LEU A 654 -6.57 9.41 -38.73
C LEU A 654 -6.50 8.89 -37.31
N GLN A 655 -5.37 9.08 -36.63
CA GLN A 655 -5.27 8.86 -35.20
C GLN A 655 -5.45 10.20 -34.47
N VAL A 656 -6.47 10.27 -33.61
CA VAL A 656 -6.89 11.49 -32.92
C VAL A 656 -6.85 11.26 -31.43
N ALA A 657 -6.15 12.11 -30.71
CA ALA A 657 -6.13 12.13 -29.27
C ALA A 657 -7.48 12.59 -28.67
N ALA A 658 -8.13 11.73 -27.87
CA ALA A 658 -9.31 12.12 -27.11
C ALA A 658 -8.95 12.98 -25.88
N PRO A 659 -9.60 14.15 -25.67
CA PRO A 659 -9.41 14.92 -24.44
C PRO A 659 -9.99 14.19 -23.23
N LEU A 660 -9.26 14.19 -22.12
CA LEU A 660 -9.69 13.62 -20.84
C LEU A 660 -10.66 14.58 -20.14
N GLY A 661 -11.96 14.44 -20.39
CA GLY A 661 -13.03 15.07 -19.58
C GLY A 661 -14.19 15.68 -20.36
N PRO A 662 -15.36 15.89 -19.72
CA PRO A 662 -16.50 16.57 -20.34
C PRO A 662 -16.15 18.04 -20.59
N THR A 663 -15.99 18.41 -21.85
CA THR A 663 -15.77 19.82 -22.23
C THR A 663 -17.07 20.58 -22.08
N VAL A 664 -17.16 21.48 -21.10
CA VAL A 664 -18.26 22.44 -20.99
C VAL A 664 -18.09 23.47 -22.10
N VAL A 665 -18.94 23.41 -23.13
CA VAL A 665 -18.95 24.40 -24.20
C VAL A 665 -19.53 25.70 -23.63
N GLY A 666 -18.66 26.69 -23.38
CA GLY A 666 -19.07 28.06 -23.05
C GLY A 666 -19.83 28.69 -24.21
N ALA A 667 -20.95 29.36 -23.90
CA ALA A 667 -21.74 30.12 -24.87
C ALA A 667 -20.90 31.25 -25.51
N PRO A 668 -21.14 31.58 -26.79
CA PRO A 668 -20.42 32.66 -27.46
C PRO A 668 -20.82 34.03 -26.87
N ILE A 669 -19.85 34.94 -26.77
CA ILE A 669 -20.07 36.38 -26.52
C ILE A 669 -20.68 37.01 -27.76
#